data_AF-A0A0N5D6Y3-F1
#
_entry.id   AF-A0A0N5D6Y3-F1
#
_cell.length_a   1.000
_cell.length_b   1.000
_cell.length_c   1.000
_cell.angle_alpha   90.00
_cell.angle_beta   90.00
_cell.angle_gamma   90.00
#
_symmetry.space_group_name_H-M   'P 1'
#
loop_
_entity.id
_entity.type
_entity.pdbx_description
1 polymer ?
#
loop_
_entity_poly.entity_id
_entity_poly.type
_entity_poly.pdbx_seq_one_letter_code
_entity_poly.pdbx_strand_id
1 'polypeptide(L)'
;MISDRRNRSRCPTSFLKPRDHDTDDRAVSLILEDRVIDDVNINPVVSNPFLSLSIEQQRARLPIFKYRTHILYMLEKYRVLIIVGETGCGKSTQVPQYLMEAGWACDGRKVGVTQPRRIAAVTLASRVADEKSCKLGEDVGYVVRFDDMTDSKTKIKAFIIYLTDGILLREFMSDPLLNQYSIVMIDEAHERSVNTDIILGLLRKIITVRQDLRVIVSSATLDAVLFRDFFELNDTNDKSRDVASILSVEGRAHPVTVYYTKNPVSDYMQKTVETVLRIHKNEYPGDVLAFLTGQDEVESVTKQLIEASKGLKKDSDKLWVVPMYGSLPASEQLKIFESTSHGSRKVVVATNIAETSLTVPGIAYVIDCGFVKLRSLNPNNCLESLIKLPISQASAQQRAGRAGRIRPGKCYRLYPEEEYDKLLVSAIPEMQRLNLSTVILLLKALGIHNVLRFNYLSRPPAFAMIEGLQLLFCLGALSKDGLLTNPLGTQMAEFPLPPQLSKILLCSGEFGCSEEIAIIIAMLQIQDVFMLPLKGRHQAELMKRKFSVEEGDHLTMLNVFTNFMQNGRSKQWCAKHFLNYRGLRRAESIRNQLLSFMMRCDIPLKSCRDNGVKPILRCLVKGLFSQAAYYHFSGDYVTVRDEYHLQLYKKSAIMYRKEFPKWVIFSEVLQDSIRDVSVIEPEWLYQLAPEYYEFGTFKSLVAESVQKERATSAVQKRPLRFIDGPGLDDFIRDVSGKCLSKVMPKIEQTDRFLKEDDVRGDGLKVKFITYGCQMNVNDVELVRSLLLTKGYVETTDIKKADVVLLMTCSIREGAENKVWNELKELKKIRGKRGVTGVLGLISISHLGCCMAERVKHNLLACTENVDVVAGPDSYRDLPRLLAVARSGSMAINVQLSLDETYADIAPVRSDKSSRTAFVSIMRGCDNMCTYCVVPYTRGRERSRPLDSILDEIKHLSDQGVKQVTLLGQNVNSYRDLSETSFPLPSIAEPGLAPGFQTKYKPKKGGHSFLTLLDKVSEIDPEMRIRFTSPHPKDFPIEVIQLIKERSNICKQIHLPAQSGSNAVLKTMGRGYSRESYLELVNRIKNLIPNISLTSDFIAGFCGETEHCHQESLDLIRRVLYSFCYVYPYSQREKTKAYRYIIDNVPNEVKNRRHQELAQVFREGALKFNETLVGSKQLVLIEETSKRSSEHLRGWTDGGVNVIVPKYHYVGSSMIELKPGDYVAVKILTCNSQTLQARTLCLTKLSDFERLKGSTSK
;
A
#
# COMPACT_ATOMS: atom_id res chain seq x y z
N MET A 1 -21.11 45.15 -48.99
CA MET A 1 -20.63 46.43 -49.55
C MET A 1 -19.95 47.23 -48.44
N ILE A 2 -18.74 47.65 -48.77
CA ILE A 2 -17.87 48.66 -48.17
C ILE A 2 -18.61 49.75 -47.37
N SER A 3 -18.15 50.05 -46.16
CA SER A 3 -17.62 51.40 -45.88
C SER A 3 -16.82 51.43 -44.59
N ASP A 4 -15.52 51.49 -44.85
CA ASP A 4 -14.42 51.76 -43.96
C ASP A 4 -14.16 53.28 -43.94
N ARG A 5 -13.35 53.73 -42.95
CA ARG A 5 -12.57 55.01 -42.90
C ARG A 5 -13.29 56.25 -42.34
N ARG A 6 -12.69 57.06 -41.43
CA ARG A 6 -11.27 57.25 -41.07
C ARG A 6 -11.10 58.16 -39.84
N ASN A 7 -10.21 57.73 -38.94
CA ASN A 7 -9.04 58.43 -38.37
C ASN A 7 -9.14 59.79 -37.63
N ARG A 8 -8.77 59.73 -36.32
CA ARG A 8 -7.55 60.26 -35.66
C ARG A 8 -7.55 61.77 -35.39
N SER A 9 -7.24 62.24 -34.17
CA SER A 9 -5.89 62.09 -33.61
C SER A 9 -5.74 62.66 -32.18
N ARG A 10 -4.77 62.08 -31.45
CA ARG A 10 -3.84 62.65 -30.45
C ARG A 10 -4.28 62.91 -29.00
N CYS A 11 -3.84 61.99 -28.12
CA CYS A 11 -3.45 62.19 -26.72
C CYS A 11 -2.38 63.32 -26.59
N PRO A 12 -2.14 63.99 -25.43
CA PRO A 12 -1.73 63.35 -24.16
C PRO A 12 -2.09 64.09 -22.85
N THR A 13 -1.62 63.50 -21.73
CA THR A 13 -1.28 64.09 -20.41
C THR A 13 -2.15 63.71 -19.18
N SER A 14 -1.47 62.98 -18.28
CA SER A 14 -1.35 63.13 -16.82
C SER A 14 -2.57 63.32 -15.91
N PHE A 15 -2.75 62.30 -15.05
CA PHE A 15 -3.50 62.17 -13.79
C PHE A 15 -4.06 63.42 -13.09
N LEU A 16 -5.24 63.25 -12.43
CA LEU A 16 -5.54 63.73 -11.05
C LEU A 16 -6.85 63.11 -10.47
N LYS A 17 -6.85 62.81 -9.16
CA LYS A 17 -8.01 62.51 -8.27
C LYS A 17 -8.48 63.82 -7.59
N PRO A 18 -9.76 64.00 -7.20
CA PRO A 18 -10.16 64.18 -5.76
C PRO A 18 -11.66 63.81 -5.49
N ARG A 19 -12.28 63.79 -4.30
CA ARG A 19 -11.99 63.95 -2.85
C ARG A 19 -13.22 63.46 -2.05
N ASP A 20 -12.99 63.26 -0.76
CA ASP A 20 -13.86 62.80 0.32
C ASP A 20 -15.12 63.64 0.58
N HIS A 21 -16.07 63.03 1.30
CA HIS A 21 -16.87 63.73 2.31
C HIS A 21 -17.04 62.83 3.55
N ASP A 22 -16.44 63.29 4.65
CA ASP A 22 -16.74 62.90 6.03
C ASP A 22 -18.01 63.63 6.52
N THR A 23 -18.75 63.01 7.45
CA THR A 23 -19.20 63.66 8.70
C THR A 23 -19.79 62.65 9.71
N ASP A 24 -19.11 62.63 10.85
CA ASP A 24 -19.32 62.14 12.22
C ASP A 24 -20.69 61.74 12.81
N ASP A 25 -20.57 60.71 13.66
CA ASP A 25 -21.10 60.47 15.02
C ASP A 25 -22.57 60.72 15.38
N ARG A 26 -23.24 59.64 15.82
CA ARG A 26 -23.51 59.43 17.26
C ARG A 26 -23.89 57.99 17.60
N ALA A 27 -23.37 57.59 18.76
CA ALA A 27 -23.38 56.27 19.34
C ALA A 27 -24.72 55.85 19.96
N VAL A 28 -24.81 54.54 20.21
CA VAL A 28 -25.25 53.87 21.45
C VAL A 28 -26.15 52.65 21.16
N SER A 29 -25.60 51.50 21.55
CA SER A 29 -26.25 50.21 21.88
C SER A 29 -26.59 49.23 20.76
N LEU A 30 -26.37 47.92 20.87
CA LEU A 30 -25.59 47.05 21.77
C LEU A 30 -25.75 45.64 21.14
N ILE A 31 -24.65 44.88 21.07
CA ILE A 31 -24.51 43.41 21.24
C ILE A 31 -25.72 42.51 20.92
N LEU A 32 -25.47 41.49 20.08
CA LEU A 32 -25.64 40.03 20.36
C LEU A 32 -24.96 39.28 19.20
N GLU A 33 -23.65 39.04 19.22
CA GLU A 33 -22.94 37.88 19.82
C GLU A 33 -23.66 36.55 19.69
N ASP A 34 -22.94 35.58 19.10
CA ASP A 34 -23.03 34.14 19.36
C ASP A 34 -23.24 33.88 20.87
N ARG A 35 -24.50 33.86 21.32
CA ARG A 35 -24.93 33.21 22.56
C ARG A 35 -26.33 32.68 22.35
N VAL A 36 -26.61 31.59 23.07
CA VAL A 36 -27.92 31.09 23.48
C VAL A 36 -29.08 32.01 23.06
N ILE A 37 -30.01 31.46 22.26
CA ILE A 37 -31.21 32.10 21.69
C ILE A 37 -31.81 33.14 22.64
N ASP A 38 -32.02 34.39 22.17
CA ASP A 38 -33.35 35.02 22.13
C ASP A 38 -33.42 36.34 21.34
N ASP A 39 -34.45 36.38 20.49
CA ASP A 39 -35.21 37.46 19.84
C ASP A 39 -34.50 38.79 19.47
N VAL A 40 -33.98 38.89 18.23
CA VAL A 40 -34.44 39.83 17.15
C VAL A 40 -33.87 39.33 15.81
N ASN A 41 -34.77 39.09 14.84
CA ASN A 41 -34.55 38.61 13.46
C ASN A 41 -33.28 39.14 12.76
N ILE A 42 -32.28 38.28 12.55
CA ILE A 42 -31.20 38.51 11.57
C ILE A 42 -31.07 37.24 10.71
N ASN A 43 -31.76 37.24 9.58
CA ASN A 43 -31.75 36.15 8.60
C ASN A 43 -30.33 35.91 8.04
N PRO A 44 -29.81 34.68 8.05
CA PRO A 44 -28.60 34.35 7.31
C PRO A 44 -28.90 34.51 5.81
N VAL A 45 -28.19 35.43 5.14
CA VAL A 45 -28.39 35.72 3.71
C VAL A 45 -27.95 34.52 2.87
N VAL A 46 -28.84 33.55 2.72
CA VAL A 46 -28.83 32.57 1.65
C VAL A 46 -29.38 33.28 0.43
N SER A 47 -28.54 33.61 -0.54
CA SER A 47 -28.98 34.17 -1.82
C SER A 47 -29.82 33.11 -2.54
N ASN A 48 -31.14 33.18 -2.32
CA ASN A 48 -32.11 32.36 -2.99
C ASN A 48 -32.55 33.09 -4.27
N PRO A 49 -32.12 32.63 -5.46
CA PRO A 49 -32.45 33.28 -6.73
C PRO A 49 -33.96 33.27 -7.04
N PHE A 50 -34.76 32.60 -6.22
CA PHE A 50 -36.22 32.49 -6.33
C PHE A 50 -36.99 33.15 -5.18
N LEU A 51 -36.40 34.13 -4.48
CA LEU A 51 -37.07 34.90 -3.40
C LEU A 51 -38.46 35.44 -3.76
N SER A 52 -38.77 35.64 -5.05
CA SER A 52 -40.08 36.09 -5.54
C SER A 52 -41.16 35.01 -5.57
N LEU A 53 -40.82 33.73 -5.37
CA LEU A 53 -41.76 32.61 -5.34
C LEU A 53 -42.05 32.17 -3.90
N SER A 54 -43.27 31.70 -3.64
CA SER A 54 -43.61 31.10 -2.34
C SER A 54 -42.73 29.87 -2.04
N ILE A 55 -42.47 29.61 -0.76
CA ILE A 55 -41.62 28.49 -0.31
C ILE A 55 -42.15 27.15 -0.85
N GLU A 56 -43.47 26.96 -0.92
CA GLU A 56 -44.08 25.76 -1.48
C GLU A 56 -43.82 25.59 -2.98
N GLN A 57 -43.90 26.68 -3.76
CA GLN A 57 -43.55 26.65 -5.19
C GLN A 57 -42.06 26.37 -5.41
N GLN A 58 -41.19 26.83 -4.50
CA GLN A 58 -39.77 26.49 -4.55
C GLN A 58 -39.53 24.99 -4.24
N ARG A 59 -40.23 24.43 -3.24
CA ARG A 59 -40.17 23.00 -2.90
C ARG A 59 -40.68 22.11 -4.03
N ALA A 60 -41.81 22.47 -4.65
CA ALA A 60 -42.39 21.74 -5.78
C ALA A 60 -41.48 21.73 -7.02
N ARG A 61 -40.64 22.75 -7.15
CA ARG A 61 -39.61 22.82 -8.18
C ARG A 61 -38.39 21.97 -7.88
N LEU A 62 -38.23 21.26 -6.75
CA LEU A 62 -37.05 20.39 -6.56
C LEU A 62 -37.25 19.04 -7.27
N PRO A 63 -36.22 18.46 -7.91
CA PRO A 63 -36.33 17.16 -8.61
C PRO A 63 -36.87 16.03 -7.73
N ILE A 64 -36.47 16.02 -6.45
CA ILE A 64 -36.87 15.00 -5.47
C ILE A 64 -38.39 14.99 -5.21
N PHE A 65 -39.10 16.10 -5.47
CA PHE A 65 -40.54 16.20 -5.21
C PHE A 65 -41.35 15.21 -6.04
N LYS A 66 -40.96 14.95 -7.29
CA LYS A 66 -41.59 13.96 -8.17
C LYS A 66 -41.56 12.54 -7.58
N TYR A 67 -40.54 12.24 -6.79
CA TYR A 67 -40.29 10.93 -6.21
C TYR A 67 -40.83 10.77 -4.79
N ARG A 68 -41.54 11.77 -4.24
CA ARG A 68 -42.06 11.76 -2.86
C ARG A 68 -42.84 10.47 -2.54
N THR A 69 -43.82 10.12 -3.36
CA THR A 69 -44.66 8.93 -3.16
C THR A 69 -43.86 7.64 -3.30
N HIS A 70 -42.94 7.57 -4.25
CA HIS A 70 -42.04 6.44 -4.44
C HIS A 70 -41.12 6.22 -3.22
N ILE A 71 -40.58 7.29 -2.63
CA ILE A 71 -39.74 7.21 -1.43
C ILE A 71 -40.52 6.61 -0.26
N LEU A 72 -41.74 7.11 -0.01
CA LEU A 72 -42.60 6.62 1.07
C LEU A 72 -42.97 5.15 0.87
N TYR A 73 -43.40 4.76 -0.33
CA TYR A 73 -43.71 3.37 -0.67
C TYR A 73 -42.51 2.43 -0.49
N MET A 74 -41.32 2.87 -0.90
CA MET A 74 -40.10 2.08 -0.77
C MET A 74 -39.69 1.90 0.70
N LEU A 75 -39.96 2.87 1.58
CA LEU A 75 -39.66 2.77 3.03
C LEU A 75 -40.67 1.91 3.79
N GLU A 76 -41.90 1.82 3.30
CA GLU A 76 -42.89 0.86 3.79
C GLU A 76 -42.47 -0.57 3.44
N LYS A 77 -42.01 -0.79 2.20
CA LYS A 77 -41.64 -2.12 1.69
C LYS A 77 -40.26 -2.59 2.13
N TYR A 78 -39.25 -1.73 2.07
CA TYR A 78 -37.86 -2.06 2.32
C TYR A 78 -37.36 -1.41 3.60
N ARG A 79 -36.39 -2.04 4.26
CA ARG A 79 -35.84 -1.54 5.53
C ARG A 79 -34.70 -0.55 5.31
N VAL A 80 -33.95 -0.74 4.23
CA VAL A 80 -32.86 0.14 3.80
C VAL A 80 -33.18 0.72 2.43
N LEU A 81 -33.16 2.04 2.31
CA LEU A 81 -33.32 2.74 1.04
C LEU A 81 -32.05 3.52 0.70
N ILE A 82 -31.47 3.22 -0.45
CA ILE A 82 -30.31 3.94 -0.98
C ILE A 82 -30.80 4.95 -2.00
N ILE A 83 -30.65 6.24 -1.70
CA ILE A 83 -31.06 7.33 -2.60
C ILE A 83 -29.82 7.85 -3.31
N VAL A 84 -29.79 7.68 -4.63
CA VAL A 84 -28.74 8.21 -5.49
C VAL A 84 -29.26 9.47 -6.16
N GLY A 85 -28.53 10.57 -6.02
CA GLY A 85 -28.87 11.77 -6.76
C GLY A 85 -27.80 12.84 -6.61
N GLU A 86 -27.69 13.72 -7.59
CA GLU A 86 -26.70 14.80 -7.57
C GLU A 86 -26.94 15.77 -6.40
N THR A 87 -25.89 16.49 -5.97
CA THR A 87 -26.06 17.53 -4.95
C THR A 87 -26.95 18.66 -5.49
N GLY A 88 -27.90 19.15 -4.68
CA GLY A 88 -28.84 20.19 -5.09
C GLY A 88 -30.19 19.68 -5.60
N CYS A 89 -30.41 18.36 -5.69
CA CYS A 89 -31.75 17.82 -6.00
C CYS A 89 -32.74 17.88 -4.81
N GLY A 90 -32.28 18.23 -3.60
CA GLY A 90 -33.11 18.41 -2.42
C GLY A 90 -33.20 17.21 -1.47
N LYS A 91 -32.29 16.23 -1.52
CA LYS A 91 -32.31 15.02 -0.67
C LYS A 91 -32.35 15.37 0.81
N SER A 92 -31.35 16.12 1.27
CA SER A 92 -31.09 16.42 2.68
C SER A 92 -32.09 17.41 3.29
N THR A 93 -32.74 18.22 2.45
CA THR A 93 -33.73 19.21 2.88
C THR A 93 -35.14 18.65 2.85
N GLN A 94 -35.55 17.95 1.79
CA GLN A 94 -36.95 17.55 1.60
C GLN A 94 -37.27 16.16 2.15
N VAL A 95 -36.37 15.17 2.06
CA VAL A 95 -36.66 13.79 2.49
C VAL A 95 -37.06 13.75 3.98
N PRO A 96 -36.33 14.38 4.92
CA PRO A 96 -36.73 14.39 6.34
C PRO A 96 -38.11 15.02 6.56
N GLN A 97 -38.46 16.06 5.80
CA GLN A 97 -39.77 16.71 5.87
C GLN A 97 -40.89 15.77 5.39
N TYR A 98 -40.66 14.99 4.33
CA TYR A 98 -41.64 14.01 3.85
C TYR A 98 -41.92 12.92 4.87
N LEU A 99 -40.90 12.46 5.59
CA LEU A 99 -41.03 11.43 6.63
C LEU A 99 -41.86 11.94 7.82
N MET A 100 -41.61 13.19 8.23
CA MET A 100 -42.37 13.84 9.28
C MET A 100 -43.83 14.05 8.86
N GLU A 101 -44.08 14.55 7.66
CA GLU A 101 -45.44 14.74 7.11
C GLU A 101 -46.23 13.43 6.96
N ALA A 102 -45.54 12.31 6.72
CA ALA A 102 -46.14 10.98 6.64
C ALA A 102 -46.34 10.32 8.02
N GLY A 103 -45.99 11.00 9.12
CA GLY A 103 -46.29 10.56 10.48
C GLY A 103 -45.29 9.58 11.10
N TRP A 104 -44.12 9.35 10.49
CA TRP A 104 -43.08 8.43 11.01
C TRP A 104 -42.43 8.89 12.34
N ALA A 105 -42.77 10.09 12.80
CA ALA A 105 -42.30 10.67 14.06
C ALA A 105 -43.43 10.86 15.10
N CYS A 106 -44.68 10.41 14.81
CA CYS A 106 -45.83 10.62 15.70
C CYS A 106 -45.74 9.86 17.04
N ASP A 107 -44.95 8.78 17.11
CA ASP A 107 -44.74 7.97 18.33
C ASP A 107 -43.83 8.67 19.38
N GLY A 108 -43.44 9.94 19.15
CA GLY A 108 -42.47 10.66 19.99
C GLY A 108 -41.01 10.26 19.75
N ARG A 109 -40.75 9.52 18.64
CA ARG A 109 -39.42 9.13 18.14
C ARG A 109 -38.95 10.12 17.07
N LYS A 110 -37.63 10.29 16.95
CA LYS A 110 -36.99 11.31 16.10
C LYS A 110 -36.51 10.75 14.76
N VAL A 111 -36.37 11.63 13.78
CA VAL A 111 -35.68 11.37 12.50
C VAL A 111 -34.27 11.98 12.59
N GLY A 112 -33.26 11.13 12.60
CA GLY A 112 -31.85 11.55 12.66
C GLY A 112 -31.25 11.66 11.27
N VAL A 113 -30.70 12.82 10.91
CA VAL A 113 -30.00 13.04 9.64
C VAL A 113 -28.53 13.29 9.92
N THR A 114 -27.66 12.39 9.48
CA THR A 114 -26.22 12.53 9.68
C THR A 114 -25.59 13.33 8.55
N GLN A 115 -24.63 14.17 8.90
CA GLN A 115 -23.81 14.93 7.97
C GLN A 115 -22.33 14.80 8.36
N PRO A 116 -21.42 14.57 7.40
CA PRO A 116 -19.99 14.49 7.69
C PRO A 116 -19.41 15.84 8.14
N ARG A 117 -20.02 16.97 7.72
CA ARG A 117 -19.52 18.33 8.00
C ARG A 117 -20.42 19.10 8.95
N ARG A 118 -19.81 19.72 9.98
CA ARG A 118 -20.51 20.59 10.95
C ARG A 118 -21.28 21.73 10.27
N ILE A 119 -20.66 22.44 9.33
CA ILE A 119 -21.28 23.59 8.67
C ILE A 119 -22.53 23.15 7.90
N ALA A 120 -22.48 22.01 7.22
CA ALA A 120 -23.63 21.47 6.49
C ALA A 120 -24.78 21.11 7.43
N ALA A 121 -24.51 20.47 8.58
CA ALA A 121 -25.54 20.15 9.56
C ALA A 121 -26.27 21.41 10.08
N VAL A 122 -25.51 22.44 10.45
CA VAL A 122 -26.06 23.71 10.96
C VAL A 122 -26.87 24.44 9.88
N THR A 123 -26.31 24.60 8.68
CA THR A 123 -26.99 25.35 7.61
C THR A 123 -28.23 24.64 7.08
N LEU A 124 -28.21 23.31 7.01
CA LEU A 124 -29.39 22.52 6.64
C LEU A 124 -30.47 22.62 7.71
N ALA A 125 -30.12 22.55 8.99
CA ALA A 125 -31.08 22.70 10.07
C ALA A 125 -31.74 24.08 10.04
N SER A 126 -30.95 25.16 9.93
CA SER A 126 -31.49 26.52 9.78
C SER A 126 -32.38 26.64 8.55
N ARG A 127 -31.94 26.12 7.40
CA ARG A 127 -32.72 26.18 6.15
C ARG A 127 -34.05 25.43 6.26
N VAL A 128 -34.06 24.26 6.87
CA VAL A 128 -35.29 23.46 7.04
C VAL A 128 -36.21 24.09 8.08
N ALA A 129 -35.65 24.72 9.12
CA ALA A 129 -36.42 25.52 10.06
C ALA A 129 -37.12 26.70 9.37
N ASP A 130 -36.40 27.43 8.52
CA ASP A 130 -36.94 28.53 7.70
C ASP A 130 -38.04 28.02 6.74
N GLU A 131 -37.81 26.88 6.05
CA GLU A 131 -38.79 26.30 5.12
C GLU A 131 -40.08 25.84 5.81
N LYS A 132 -40.00 25.45 7.09
CA LYS A 132 -41.14 25.06 7.92
C LYS A 132 -41.74 26.22 8.72
N SER A 133 -41.12 27.41 8.67
CA SER A 133 -41.51 28.57 9.49
C SER A 133 -41.53 28.26 10.99
N CYS A 134 -40.55 27.49 11.48
CA CYS A 134 -40.38 27.14 12.90
C CYS A 134 -39.09 27.73 13.47
N LYS A 135 -39.02 27.94 14.79
CA LYS A 135 -37.77 28.38 15.43
C LYS A 135 -36.79 27.19 15.52
N LEU A 136 -35.52 27.46 15.23
CA LEU A 136 -34.47 26.46 15.35
C LEU A 136 -34.36 25.99 16.82
N GLY A 137 -34.44 24.68 17.05
CA GLY A 137 -34.46 24.07 18.39
C GLY A 137 -35.83 23.54 18.82
N GLU A 138 -36.92 23.94 18.14
CA GLU A 138 -38.28 23.40 18.36
C GLU A 138 -38.49 22.11 17.55
N ASP A 139 -39.13 22.17 16.38
CA ASP A 139 -39.41 20.98 15.54
C ASP A 139 -38.15 20.45 14.83
N VAL A 140 -37.21 21.36 14.54
CA VAL A 140 -35.95 21.08 13.82
C VAL A 140 -34.78 21.54 14.69
N GLY A 141 -33.87 20.62 15.00
CA GLY A 141 -32.67 20.91 15.78
C GLY A 141 -31.39 20.41 15.12
N TYR A 142 -30.25 20.80 15.67
CA TYR A 142 -28.96 20.21 15.31
C TYR A 142 -28.10 19.88 16.53
N VAL A 143 -27.27 18.85 16.40
CA VAL A 143 -26.26 18.49 17.40
C VAL A 143 -24.92 18.29 16.72
N VAL A 144 -23.97 19.18 17.01
CA VAL A 144 -22.61 19.10 16.49
C VAL A 144 -21.61 19.14 17.64
N ARG A 145 -20.37 18.74 17.36
CA ARG A 145 -19.34 18.70 18.40
C ARG A 145 -19.16 20.08 19.05
N PHE A 146 -19.42 20.12 20.36
CA PHE A 146 -19.33 21.29 21.25
C PHE A 146 -20.45 22.33 21.11
N ASP A 147 -21.51 22.03 20.37
CA ASP A 147 -22.60 22.97 20.06
C ASP A 147 -23.88 22.16 19.82
N ASP A 148 -24.82 22.28 20.76
CA ASP A 148 -26.07 21.51 20.82
C ASP A 148 -27.22 22.51 20.91
N MET A 149 -28.07 22.51 19.88
CA MET A 149 -29.24 23.37 19.76
C MET A 149 -30.48 22.49 19.69
N THR A 150 -30.66 21.68 20.74
CA THR A 150 -31.89 20.94 21.00
C THR A 150 -32.46 21.44 22.32
N ASP A 151 -33.56 22.20 22.28
CA ASP A 151 -34.06 22.83 23.49
C ASP A 151 -34.70 21.77 24.39
N SER A 152 -34.14 21.59 25.59
CA SER A 152 -34.63 20.60 26.58
C SER A 152 -35.73 21.17 27.48
N LYS A 153 -36.07 22.46 27.33
CA LYS A 153 -37.06 23.16 28.16
C LYS A 153 -38.48 23.16 27.59
N THR A 154 -38.67 22.97 26.29
CA THR A 154 -40.00 22.85 25.69
C THR A 154 -40.48 21.39 25.75
N LYS A 155 -41.72 21.15 26.18
CA LYS A 155 -42.33 19.80 26.23
C LYS A 155 -42.54 19.16 24.84
N ILE A 156 -42.06 19.80 23.77
CA ILE A 156 -42.21 19.40 22.37
C ILE A 156 -40.82 18.95 21.92
N LYS A 157 -40.62 17.63 21.80
CA LYS A 157 -39.35 17.06 21.35
C LYS A 157 -39.16 17.38 19.86
N ALA A 158 -38.00 17.95 19.49
CA ALA A 158 -37.60 18.08 18.09
C ALA A 158 -37.75 16.77 17.32
N PHE A 159 -38.48 16.82 16.21
CA PHE A 159 -38.81 15.67 15.38
C PHE A 159 -37.71 15.38 14.35
N ILE A 160 -37.03 16.41 13.84
CA ILE A 160 -35.91 16.28 12.90
C ILE A 160 -34.63 16.79 13.57
N ILE A 161 -33.61 15.93 13.66
CA ILE A 161 -32.30 16.32 14.20
C ILE A 161 -31.22 16.12 13.15
N TYR A 162 -30.51 17.20 12.83
CA TYR A 162 -29.30 17.16 12.03
C TYR A 162 -28.09 16.99 12.93
N LEU A 163 -27.31 15.93 12.72
CA LEU A 163 -26.22 15.60 13.60
C LEU A 163 -24.96 15.25 12.81
N THR A 164 -23.79 15.52 13.40
CA THR A 164 -22.55 15.04 12.80
C THR A 164 -22.36 13.55 13.05
N ASP A 165 -21.74 12.83 12.13
CA ASP A 165 -21.48 11.38 12.24
C ASP A 165 -20.83 11.00 13.60
N GLY A 166 -19.87 11.79 14.07
CA GLY A 166 -19.21 11.56 15.36
C GLY A 166 -20.12 11.72 16.59
N ILE A 167 -21.20 12.51 16.49
CA ILE A 167 -22.20 12.62 17.56
C ILE A 167 -23.09 11.39 17.56
N LEU A 168 -23.52 10.89 16.39
CA LEU A 168 -24.29 9.64 16.32
C LEU A 168 -23.51 8.49 16.96
N LEU A 169 -22.22 8.37 16.63
CA LEU A 169 -21.31 7.38 17.23
C LEU A 169 -21.23 7.48 18.75
N ARG A 170 -21.33 8.68 19.32
CA ARG A 170 -21.41 8.86 20.76
C ARG A 170 -22.76 8.45 21.32
N GLU A 171 -23.84 8.72 20.62
CA GLU A 171 -25.17 8.24 21.01
C GLU A 171 -25.23 6.72 21.03
N PHE A 172 -24.58 6.02 20.09
CA PHE A 172 -24.45 4.56 20.14
C PHE A 172 -23.76 4.05 21.43
N MET A 173 -22.86 4.84 22.05
CA MET A 173 -22.24 4.43 23.33
C MET A 173 -23.22 4.51 24.51
N SER A 174 -24.16 5.44 24.47
CA SER A 174 -25.17 5.60 25.52
C SER A 174 -26.40 4.74 25.28
N ASP A 175 -26.85 4.65 24.02
CA ASP A 175 -27.99 3.86 23.56
C ASP A 175 -27.60 3.04 22.31
N PRO A 176 -27.07 1.81 22.50
CA PRO A 176 -26.65 0.95 21.39
C PRO A 176 -27.75 0.53 20.43
N LEU A 177 -29.03 0.64 20.80
CA LEU A 177 -30.19 0.25 19.96
C LEU A 177 -30.86 1.45 19.28
N LEU A 178 -30.41 2.68 19.57
CA LEU A 178 -30.95 3.92 19.02
C LEU A 178 -32.47 4.03 19.19
N ASN A 179 -33.00 3.68 20.36
CA ASN A 179 -34.44 3.63 20.65
C ASN A 179 -35.14 4.98 20.45
N GLN A 180 -34.38 6.06 20.54
CA GLN A 180 -34.86 7.43 20.32
C GLN A 180 -35.22 7.72 18.86
N TYR A 181 -34.71 6.93 17.91
CA TYR A 181 -34.89 7.14 16.47
C TYR A 181 -35.83 6.12 15.84
N SER A 182 -36.71 6.59 14.95
CA SER A 182 -37.51 5.72 14.06
C SER A 182 -36.81 5.52 12.71
N ILE A 183 -36.18 6.59 12.19
CA ILE A 183 -35.46 6.59 10.92
C ILE A 183 -34.11 7.28 11.09
N VAL A 184 -33.06 6.67 10.55
CA VAL A 184 -31.73 7.26 10.46
C VAL A 184 -31.35 7.43 9.00
N MET A 185 -31.13 8.67 8.58
CA MET A 185 -30.65 9.04 7.26
C MET A 185 -29.17 9.38 7.33
N ILE A 186 -28.32 8.58 6.68
CA ILE A 186 -26.90 8.87 6.48
C ILE A 186 -26.75 9.60 5.16
N ASP A 187 -26.38 10.87 5.22
CA ASP A 187 -26.18 11.69 4.02
C ASP A 187 -24.71 11.79 3.61
N GLU A 188 -24.47 12.14 2.34
CA GLU A 188 -23.14 12.29 1.77
C GLU A 188 -22.23 11.05 1.97
N ALA A 189 -22.82 9.84 1.95
CA ALA A 189 -22.11 8.58 2.22
C ALA A 189 -20.97 8.27 1.23
N HIS A 190 -20.90 8.99 0.12
CA HIS A 190 -19.82 8.92 -0.86
C HIS A 190 -18.52 9.58 -0.40
N GLU A 191 -18.53 10.43 0.65
CA GLU A 191 -17.28 10.94 1.25
C GLU A 191 -16.49 9.83 1.94
N ARG A 192 -17.14 8.69 2.27
CA ARG A 192 -16.51 7.47 2.84
C ARG A 192 -15.59 7.77 4.03
N SER A 193 -16.13 8.57 4.96
CA SER A 193 -15.42 8.90 6.20
C SER A 193 -15.32 7.67 7.12
N VAL A 194 -14.32 7.67 7.99
CA VAL A 194 -14.14 6.59 8.98
C VAL A 194 -15.39 6.40 9.84
N ASN A 195 -15.98 7.50 10.30
CA ASN A 195 -17.15 7.47 11.17
C ASN A 195 -18.38 6.91 10.43
N THR A 196 -18.61 7.37 9.19
CA THR A 196 -19.72 6.89 8.35
C THR A 196 -19.64 5.38 8.14
N ASP A 197 -18.47 4.85 7.77
CA ASP A 197 -18.28 3.42 7.53
C ASP A 197 -18.52 2.57 8.80
N ILE A 198 -18.18 3.08 9.99
CA ILE A 198 -18.48 2.42 11.27
C ILE A 198 -19.98 2.43 11.56
N ILE A 199 -20.63 3.59 11.39
CA ILE A 199 -22.08 3.72 11.59
C ILE A 199 -22.82 2.74 10.68
N LEU A 200 -22.44 2.64 9.40
CA LEU A 200 -23.03 1.68 8.47
C LEU A 200 -22.87 0.23 8.96
N GLY A 201 -21.68 -0.13 9.48
CA GLY A 201 -21.43 -1.44 10.08
C GLY A 201 -22.25 -1.72 11.35
N LEU A 202 -22.43 -0.71 12.19
CA LEU A 202 -23.27 -0.81 13.40
C LEU A 202 -24.75 -0.93 13.04
N LEU A 203 -25.24 -0.09 12.11
CA LEU A 203 -26.62 -0.13 11.64
C LEU A 203 -26.95 -1.48 11.00
N ARG A 204 -26.04 -2.08 10.22
CA ARG A 204 -26.24 -3.43 9.68
C ARG A 204 -26.51 -4.46 10.78
N LYS A 205 -25.79 -4.37 11.91
CA LYS A 205 -26.04 -5.23 13.08
C LYS A 205 -27.36 -4.93 13.76
N ILE A 206 -27.69 -3.64 13.96
CA ILE A 206 -28.96 -3.24 14.59
C ILE A 206 -30.15 -3.66 13.75
N ILE A 207 -30.10 -3.53 12.42
CA ILE A 207 -31.16 -3.97 11.52
C ILE A 207 -31.47 -5.46 11.72
N THR A 208 -30.48 -6.28 12.08
CA THR A 208 -30.71 -7.71 12.37
C THR A 208 -31.54 -7.91 13.66
N VAL A 209 -31.34 -7.05 14.67
CA VAL A 209 -32.00 -7.14 15.98
C VAL A 209 -33.34 -6.41 16.00
N ARG A 210 -33.39 -5.20 15.44
CA ARG A 210 -34.47 -4.24 15.58
C ARG A 210 -35.21 -4.07 14.25
N GLN A 211 -36.39 -4.67 14.13
CA GLN A 211 -37.16 -4.75 12.87
C GLN A 211 -37.92 -3.46 12.51
N ASP A 212 -38.18 -2.58 13.47
CA ASP A 212 -38.90 -1.31 13.29
C ASP A 212 -38.00 -0.19 12.74
N LEU A 213 -36.69 -0.21 13.01
CA LEU A 213 -35.77 0.82 12.52
C LEU A 213 -35.67 0.79 10.98
N ARG A 214 -35.74 1.98 10.35
CA ARG A 214 -35.48 2.19 8.92
C ARG A 214 -34.22 3.02 8.70
N VAL A 215 -33.49 2.71 7.63
CA VAL A 215 -32.24 3.40 7.30
C VAL A 215 -32.29 3.94 5.88
N ILE A 216 -31.90 5.20 5.71
CA ILE A 216 -31.74 5.85 4.40
C ILE A 216 -30.27 6.15 4.19
N VAL A 217 -29.70 5.71 3.07
CA VAL A 217 -28.32 6.05 2.69
C VAL A 217 -28.39 6.93 1.45
N SER A 218 -28.01 8.20 1.60
CA SER A 218 -27.99 9.17 0.51
C SER A 218 -26.57 9.31 -0.05
N SER A 219 -26.43 9.11 -1.36
CA SER A 219 -25.16 9.17 -2.08
C SER A 219 -25.30 9.98 -3.38
N ALA A 220 -24.21 10.61 -3.80
CA ALA A 220 -24.13 11.34 -5.07
C ALA A 220 -23.42 10.54 -6.18
N THR A 221 -22.86 9.36 -5.88
CA THR A 221 -22.00 8.59 -6.78
C THR A 221 -22.60 7.21 -7.15
N LEU A 222 -22.02 6.58 -8.18
CA LEU A 222 -22.39 5.27 -8.72
C LEU A 222 -22.12 4.07 -7.79
N ASP A 223 -21.58 4.30 -6.58
CA ASP A 223 -21.27 3.24 -5.59
C ASP A 223 -22.51 2.66 -4.88
N ALA A 224 -23.72 2.98 -5.35
CA ALA A 224 -24.98 2.54 -4.77
C ALA A 224 -25.11 1.01 -4.67
N VAL A 225 -24.53 0.30 -5.64
CA VAL A 225 -24.51 -1.17 -5.66
C VAL A 225 -23.75 -1.72 -4.46
N LEU A 226 -22.60 -1.15 -4.14
CA LEU A 226 -21.77 -1.57 -3.01
C LEU A 226 -22.49 -1.37 -1.66
N PHE A 227 -23.26 -0.30 -1.51
CA PHE A 227 -24.10 -0.10 -0.33
C PHE A 227 -25.25 -1.11 -0.26
N ARG A 228 -25.91 -1.40 -1.38
CA ARG A 228 -27.00 -2.37 -1.44
C ARG A 228 -26.50 -3.75 -1.04
N ASP A 229 -25.44 -4.21 -1.68
CA ASP A 229 -24.85 -5.53 -1.43
C ASP A 229 -24.30 -5.64 0.01
N PHE A 230 -23.94 -4.52 0.64
CA PHE A 230 -23.54 -4.50 2.04
C PHE A 230 -24.70 -4.68 3.02
N PHE A 231 -25.86 -4.07 2.75
CA PHE A 231 -27.05 -4.19 3.61
C PHE A 231 -27.91 -5.40 3.30
N GLU A 232 -27.70 -6.06 2.16
CA GLU A 232 -28.40 -7.28 1.84
C GLU A 232 -28.03 -8.39 2.82
N LEU A 233 -29.06 -8.94 3.48
CA LEU A 233 -28.93 -10.05 4.43
C LEU A 233 -29.51 -11.34 3.84
N ASN A 234 -30.05 -11.28 2.62
CA ASN A 234 -30.66 -12.41 1.95
C ASN A 234 -29.60 -13.21 1.18
N ASP A 235 -29.37 -14.45 1.60
CA ASP A 235 -28.52 -15.42 0.88
C ASP A 235 -29.34 -16.24 -0.15
N THR A 236 -30.64 -15.97 -0.30
CA THR A 236 -31.55 -16.67 -1.24
C THR A 236 -31.96 -15.78 -2.42
N ASN A 237 -32.31 -16.36 -3.57
CA ASN A 237 -32.70 -15.63 -4.80
C ASN A 237 -34.13 -15.02 -4.74
N ASP A 238 -34.80 -15.05 -3.59
CA ASP A 238 -36.19 -14.58 -3.44
C ASP A 238 -36.28 -13.06 -3.26
N LYS A 239 -36.68 -12.35 -4.34
CA LYS A 239 -36.83 -10.87 -4.38
C LYS A 239 -37.86 -10.28 -3.41
N SER A 240 -38.69 -11.10 -2.76
CA SER A 240 -39.68 -10.64 -1.77
C SER A 240 -39.06 -10.41 -0.38
N ARG A 241 -37.85 -10.94 -0.13
CA ARG A 241 -37.11 -10.81 1.13
C ARG A 241 -35.97 -9.80 1.08
N ASP A 242 -35.79 -9.12 -0.06
CA ASP A 242 -34.77 -8.11 -0.24
C ASP A 242 -34.92 -7.02 0.83
N VAL A 243 -33.82 -6.73 1.53
CA VAL A 243 -33.81 -5.79 2.65
C VAL A 243 -33.52 -4.36 2.17
N ALA A 244 -32.76 -4.23 1.08
CA ALA A 244 -32.26 -2.97 0.55
C ALA A 244 -32.72 -2.70 -0.89
N SER A 245 -33.05 -1.44 -1.19
CA SER A 245 -33.43 -0.98 -2.54
C SER A 245 -32.69 0.30 -2.93
N ILE A 246 -32.47 0.49 -4.24
CA ILE A 246 -31.83 1.69 -4.80
C ILE A 246 -32.86 2.53 -5.54
N LEU A 247 -32.94 3.82 -5.21
CA LEU A 247 -33.72 4.82 -5.92
C LEU A 247 -32.77 5.85 -6.54
N SER A 248 -32.75 5.92 -7.87
CA SER A 248 -31.99 6.95 -8.60
C SER A 248 -32.89 8.14 -8.93
N VAL A 249 -32.43 9.34 -8.59
CA VAL A 249 -33.12 10.61 -8.84
C VAL A 249 -32.36 11.35 -9.93
N GLU A 250 -32.99 11.49 -11.09
CA GLU A 250 -32.43 12.24 -12.21
C GLU A 250 -32.16 13.70 -11.82
N GLY A 251 -30.91 14.11 -12.00
CA GLY A 251 -30.44 15.45 -11.69
C GLY A 251 -30.93 16.51 -12.68
N ARG A 252 -30.62 17.77 -12.37
CA ARG A 252 -30.87 18.94 -13.24
C ARG A 252 -29.59 19.48 -13.88
N ALA A 253 -28.49 18.73 -13.83
CA ALA A 253 -27.24 19.21 -14.41
C ALA A 253 -27.42 19.46 -15.91
N HIS A 254 -27.18 20.70 -16.32
CA HIS A 254 -26.99 21.05 -17.71
C HIS A 254 -25.69 20.41 -18.21
N PRO A 255 -25.60 20.09 -19.52
CA PRO A 255 -24.41 19.45 -20.08
C PRO A 255 -23.16 20.32 -19.88
N VAL A 256 -22.06 19.68 -19.48
CA VAL A 256 -20.76 20.31 -19.30
C VAL A 256 -19.78 19.79 -20.34
N THR A 257 -19.21 20.67 -21.16
CA THR A 257 -18.18 20.27 -22.12
C THR A 257 -16.81 20.21 -21.43
N VAL A 258 -16.13 19.08 -21.53
CA VAL A 258 -14.82 18.84 -20.89
C VAL A 258 -13.71 19.05 -21.93
N TYR A 259 -12.67 19.81 -21.55
CA TYR A 259 -11.47 20.05 -22.33
C TYR A 259 -10.24 19.51 -21.61
N TYR A 260 -9.36 18.81 -22.33
CA TYR A 260 -8.08 18.30 -21.84
C TYR A 260 -6.90 19.07 -22.44
N THR A 261 -5.75 19.07 -21.76
CA THR A 261 -4.50 19.55 -22.34
C THR A 261 -3.90 18.49 -23.28
N LYS A 262 -3.22 18.90 -24.35
CA LYS A 262 -2.57 17.93 -25.26
C LYS A 262 -1.37 17.23 -24.63
N ASN A 263 -0.58 17.98 -23.86
CA ASN A 263 0.63 17.50 -23.20
C ASN A 263 0.49 17.64 -21.67
N PRO A 264 1.22 16.84 -20.88
CA PRO A 264 1.30 17.02 -19.43
C PRO A 264 1.93 18.37 -19.08
N VAL A 265 1.38 19.04 -18.08
CA VAL A 265 1.80 20.38 -17.64
C VAL A 265 2.71 20.26 -16.42
N SER A 266 3.92 20.81 -16.49
CA SER A 266 4.89 20.80 -15.38
C SER A 266 4.48 21.72 -14.22
N ASP A 267 4.02 22.95 -14.52
CA ASP A 267 3.52 23.92 -13.54
C ASP A 267 2.04 24.22 -13.77
N TYR A 268 1.18 23.49 -13.05
CA TYR A 268 -0.27 23.68 -13.13
C TYR A 268 -0.73 25.00 -12.46
N MET A 269 0.05 25.63 -11.59
CA MET A 269 -0.34 26.90 -10.94
C MET A 269 -0.32 28.03 -11.98
N GLN A 270 0.80 28.16 -12.71
CA GLN A 270 0.91 29.13 -13.80
C GLN A 270 -0.13 28.86 -14.88
N LYS A 271 -0.32 27.58 -15.23
CA LYS A 271 -1.31 27.21 -16.25
C LYS A 271 -2.75 27.51 -15.84
N THR A 272 -3.05 27.43 -14.55
CA THR A 272 -4.33 27.85 -13.99
C THR A 272 -4.54 29.35 -14.22
N VAL A 273 -3.54 30.18 -13.89
CA VAL A 273 -3.59 31.64 -14.10
C VAL A 273 -3.82 31.98 -15.58
N GLU A 274 -3.05 31.38 -16.49
CA GLU A 274 -3.21 31.56 -17.94
C GLU A 274 -4.62 31.19 -18.42
N THR A 275 -5.14 30.07 -17.92
CA THR A 275 -6.45 29.55 -18.32
C THR A 275 -7.58 30.45 -17.82
N VAL A 276 -7.49 30.96 -16.58
CA VAL A 276 -8.44 31.95 -16.04
C VAL A 276 -8.44 33.22 -16.91
N LEU A 277 -7.26 33.75 -17.26
CA LEU A 277 -7.15 34.94 -18.10
C LEU A 277 -7.68 34.71 -19.52
N ARG A 278 -7.48 33.51 -20.08
CA ARG A 278 -8.03 33.13 -21.39
C ARG A 278 -9.56 33.06 -21.37
N ILE A 279 -10.13 32.44 -20.34
CA ILE A 279 -11.59 32.38 -20.13
C ILE A 279 -12.16 33.77 -19.95
N HIS A 280 -11.47 34.63 -19.19
CA HIS A 280 -11.90 36.01 -18.97
C HIS A 280 -11.94 36.84 -20.27
N LYS A 281 -11.00 36.64 -21.19
CA LYS A 281 -10.93 37.38 -22.47
C LYS A 281 -11.89 36.87 -23.55
N ASN A 282 -12.08 35.55 -23.65
CA ASN A 282 -12.68 34.93 -24.83
C ASN A 282 -14.09 34.37 -24.60
N GLU A 283 -14.49 34.12 -23.36
CA GLU A 283 -15.73 33.39 -23.05
C GLU A 283 -16.83 34.31 -22.48
N TYR A 284 -18.09 33.92 -22.68
CA TYR A 284 -19.28 34.64 -22.22
C TYR A 284 -19.33 34.82 -20.69
N PRO A 285 -20.12 35.79 -20.16
CA PRO A 285 -20.19 36.10 -18.73
C PRO A 285 -20.51 34.86 -17.89
N GLY A 286 -19.70 34.59 -16.87
CA GLY A 286 -19.87 33.49 -15.92
C GLY A 286 -18.70 33.33 -14.97
N ASP A 287 -18.99 32.88 -13.74
CA ASP A 287 -17.97 32.77 -12.70
C ASP A 287 -17.09 31.53 -12.93
N VAL A 288 -15.84 31.65 -12.49
CA VAL A 288 -14.81 30.62 -12.63
C VAL A 288 -14.51 30.00 -11.27
N LEU A 289 -14.46 28.68 -11.21
CA LEU A 289 -14.00 27.92 -10.05
C LEU A 289 -12.73 27.15 -10.41
N ALA A 290 -11.61 27.47 -9.77
CA ALA A 290 -10.33 26.79 -9.95
C ALA A 290 -10.01 25.92 -8.73
N PHE A 291 -9.75 24.63 -8.96
CA PHE A 291 -9.33 23.70 -7.92
C PHE A 291 -7.81 23.66 -7.79
N LEU A 292 -7.30 23.90 -6.58
CA LEU A 292 -5.90 23.77 -6.18
C LEU A 292 -5.78 22.93 -4.91
N THR A 293 -4.55 22.56 -4.52
CA THR A 293 -4.38 21.51 -3.51
C THR A 293 -4.23 22.01 -2.07
N GLY A 294 -3.73 23.23 -1.86
CA GLY A 294 -3.47 23.74 -0.51
C GLY A 294 -3.42 25.25 -0.40
N GLN A 295 -3.37 25.74 0.85
CA GLN A 295 -3.43 27.17 1.18
C GLN A 295 -2.34 27.99 0.46
N ASP A 296 -1.06 27.57 0.54
CA ASP A 296 0.05 28.32 -0.06
C ASP A 296 -0.11 28.47 -1.58
N GLU A 297 -0.62 27.44 -2.25
CA GLU A 297 -0.90 27.43 -3.70
C GLU A 297 -2.06 28.38 -4.03
N VAL A 298 -3.16 28.31 -3.26
CA VAL A 298 -4.34 29.18 -3.42
C VAL A 298 -3.96 30.65 -3.25
N GLU A 299 -3.18 30.98 -2.20
CA GLU A 299 -2.74 32.35 -1.96
C GLU A 299 -1.77 32.85 -3.04
N SER A 300 -0.86 32.00 -3.52
CA SER A 300 0.07 32.34 -4.59
C SER A 300 -0.67 32.67 -5.89
N VAL A 301 -1.59 31.80 -6.32
CA VAL A 301 -2.40 32.00 -7.53
C VAL A 301 -3.32 33.21 -7.39
N THR A 302 -3.89 33.43 -6.21
CA THR A 302 -4.72 34.62 -5.95
C THR A 302 -3.92 35.92 -6.13
N LYS A 303 -2.69 35.98 -5.62
CA LYS A 303 -1.80 37.15 -5.81
C LYS A 303 -1.47 37.36 -7.28
N GLN A 304 -1.07 36.29 -7.99
CA GLN A 304 -0.75 36.36 -9.41
C GLN A 304 -1.94 36.82 -10.26
N LEU A 305 -3.15 36.36 -9.94
CA LEU A 305 -4.38 36.80 -10.61
C LEU A 305 -4.69 38.28 -10.33
N ILE A 306 -4.51 38.74 -9.09
CA ILE A 306 -4.70 40.16 -8.73
C ILE A 306 -3.66 41.03 -9.45
N GLU A 307 -2.41 40.61 -9.53
CA GLU A 307 -1.36 41.33 -10.27
C GLU A 307 -1.63 41.35 -11.77
N ALA A 308 -2.01 40.21 -12.35
CA ALA A 308 -2.39 40.12 -13.76
C ALA A 308 -3.64 40.96 -14.06
N SER A 309 -4.57 41.09 -13.09
CA SER A 309 -5.77 41.93 -13.25
C SER A 309 -5.43 43.42 -13.37
N LYS A 310 -4.36 43.88 -12.71
CA LYS A 310 -3.88 45.27 -12.81
C LYS A 310 -3.27 45.58 -14.18
N GLY A 311 -2.81 44.56 -14.91
CA GLY A 311 -2.25 44.68 -16.26
C GLY A 311 -3.28 44.64 -17.40
N LEU A 312 -4.56 44.41 -17.10
CA LEU A 312 -5.64 44.39 -18.11
C LEU A 312 -6.06 45.83 -18.51
N LYS A 313 -6.47 46.01 -19.77
CA LYS A 313 -6.94 47.31 -20.30
C LYS A 313 -8.24 47.75 -19.61
N LYS A 314 -8.43 49.07 -19.45
CA LYS A 314 -9.57 49.69 -18.73
C LYS A 314 -10.98 49.36 -19.27
N ASP A 315 -11.10 48.82 -20.49
CA ASP A 315 -12.37 48.42 -21.15
C ASP A 315 -12.78 46.95 -20.89
N SER A 316 -12.07 46.22 -20.04
CA SER A 316 -12.42 44.83 -19.69
C SER A 316 -13.15 44.75 -18.34
N ASP A 317 -14.05 43.76 -18.23
CA ASP A 317 -14.76 43.45 -16.99
C ASP A 317 -13.78 43.29 -15.81
N LYS A 318 -14.14 43.77 -14.62
CA LYS A 318 -13.27 43.64 -13.45
C LYS A 318 -13.19 42.18 -12.97
N LEU A 319 -11.98 41.70 -12.69
CA LEU A 319 -11.77 40.38 -12.11
C LEU A 319 -11.85 40.44 -10.58
N TRP A 320 -12.84 39.78 -9.98
CA TRP A 320 -12.95 39.66 -8.52
C TRP A 320 -12.46 38.29 -8.07
N VAL A 321 -11.27 38.25 -7.45
CA VAL A 321 -10.66 36.98 -7.01
C VAL A 321 -10.96 36.72 -5.55
N VAL A 322 -11.47 35.53 -5.23
CA VAL A 322 -11.84 35.10 -3.88
C VAL A 322 -11.18 33.76 -3.55
N PRO A 323 -10.30 33.67 -2.54
CA PRO A 323 -9.70 32.41 -2.10
C PRO A 323 -10.65 31.61 -1.20
N MET A 324 -10.56 30.28 -1.26
CA MET A 324 -11.36 29.37 -0.43
C MET A 324 -10.55 28.15 0.03
N TYR A 325 -10.23 28.10 1.33
CA TYR A 325 -9.56 26.98 1.98
C TYR A 325 -9.98 26.86 3.45
N GLY A 326 -9.67 25.74 4.11
CA GLY A 326 -10.25 25.36 5.40
C GLY A 326 -9.93 26.30 6.57
N SER A 327 -8.72 26.84 6.61
CA SER A 327 -8.24 27.77 7.65
C SER A 327 -8.77 29.21 7.48
N LEU A 328 -9.48 29.53 6.39
CA LEU A 328 -9.99 30.87 6.12
C LEU A 328 -11.09 31.26 7.12
N PRO A 329 -11.13 32.49 7.67
CA PRO A 329 -12.21 32.94 8.54
C PRO A 329 -13.60 32.86 7.88
N ALA A 330 -14.63 32.46 8.63
CA ALA A 330 -15.99 32.30 8.12
C ALA A 330 -16.54 33.55 7.38
N SER A 331 -16.23 34.75 7.87
CA SER A 331 -16.60 36.02 7.22
C SER A 331 -16.00 36.19 5.82
N GLU A 332 -14.82 35.62 5.55
CA GLU A 332 -14.23 35.63 4.21
C GLU A 332 -14.75 34.48 3.36
N GLN A 333 -15.05 33.33 3.96
CA GLN A 333 -15.70 32.22 3.26
C GLN A 333 -17.08 32.64 2.73
N LEU A 334 -17.83 33.44 3.49
CA LEU A 334 -19.16 33.91 3.09
C LEU A 334 -19.14 34.85 1.87
N LYS A 335 -18.03 35.55 1.60
CA LYS A 335 -17.87 36.40 0.40
C LYS A 335 -18.04 35.62 -0.89
N ILE A 336 -17.84 34.29 -0.85
CA ILE A 336 -18.05 33.43 -2.01
C ILE A 336 -19.52 33.40 -2.48
N PHE A 337 -20.47 33.59 -1.57
CA PHE A 337 -21.92 33.51 -1.84
C PHE A 337 -22.50 34.85 -2.28
N GLU A 338 -21.75 35.94 -2.15
CA GLU A 338 -22.14 37.26 -2.63
C GLU A 338 -22.28 37.25 -4.16
N SER A 339 -23.34 37.90 -4.65
CA SER A 339 -23.63 38.04 -6.07
C SER A 339 -22.65 39.01 -6.73
N THR A 340 -22.28 38.72 -7.98
CA THR A 340 -21.37 39.56 -8.76
C THR A 340 -22.02 40.88 -9.18
N SER A 341 -21.28 41.98 -9.12
CA SER A 341 -21.73 43.27 -9.64
C SER A 341 -21.66 43.28 -11.18
N HIS A 342 -22.55 44.04 -11.82
CA HIS A 342 -22.60 44.15 -13.29
C HIS A 342 -21.24 44.61 -13.86
N GLY A 343 -20.72 43.88 -14.87
CA GLY A 343 -19.40 44.15 -15.46
C GLY A 343 -18.21 43.59 -14.67
N SER A 344 -18.44 42.60 -13.78
CA SER A 344 -17.36 41.89 -13.07
C SER A 344 -17.51 40.37 -13.16
N ARG A 345 -16.38 39.66 -13.17
CA ARG A 345 -16.33 38.19 -13.15
C ARG A 345 -15.69 37.72 -11.84
N LYS A 346 -16.39 36.86 -11.09
CA LYS A 346 -15.84 36.27 -9.88
C LYS A 346 -15.01 35.03 -10.24
N VAL A 347 -13.80 34.98 -9.69
CA VAL A 347 -12.89 33.84 -9.78
C VAL A 347 -12.68 33.32 -8.38
N VAL A 348 -13.25 32.14 -8.12
CA VAL A 348 -13.06 31.42 -6.88
C VAL A 348 -11.86 30.48 -7.05
N VAL A 349 -10.85 30.62 -6.21
CA VAL A 349 -9.72 29.70 -6.15
C VAL A 349 -9.88 28.86 -4.88
N ALA A 350 -10.23 27.59 -5.04
CA ALA A 350 -10.67 26.72 -3.95
C ALA A 350 -9.86 25.43 -3.84
N THR A 351 -9.84 24.88 -2.63
CA THR A 351 -9.45 23.48 -2.38
C THR A 351 -10.63 22.52 -2.63
N ASN A 352 -10.47 21.24 -2.30
CA ASN A 352 -11.54 20.23 -2.38
C ASN A 352 -12.78 20.55 -1.52
N ILE A 353 -12.76 21.60 -0.69
CA ILE A 353 -13.94 22.08 0.06
C ILE A 353 -15.12 22.41 -0.87
N ALA A 354 -14.85 22.94 -2.06
CA ALA A 354 -15.86 23.29 -3.06
C ALA A 354 -16.36 22.07 -3.87
N GLU A 355 -15.80 20.87 -3.67
CA GLU A 355 -16.06 19.68 -4.48
C GLU A 355 -17.42 19.03 -4.20
N THR A 356 -17.85 18.97 -2.94
CA THR A 356 -19.07 18.23 -2.49
C THR A 356 -20.08 19.14 -1.79
N SER A 357 -19.71 19.76 -0.68
CA SER A 357 -20.70 20.28 0.28
C SER A 357 -21.17 21.72 0.10
N LEU A 358 -20.59 22.50 -0.81
CA LEU A 358 -20.98 23.90 -1.01
C LEU A 358 -21.33 24.20 -2.47
N THR A 359 -22.46 24.86 -2.68
CA THR A 359 -22.96 25.25 -4.00
C THR A 359 -22.78 26.74 -4.15
N VAL A 360 -21.77 27.16 -4.92
CA VAL A 360 -21.57 28.58 -5.22
C VAL A 360 -22.44 28.95 -6.42
N PRO A 361 -23.38 29.90 -6.28
CA PRO A 361 -24.20 30.34 -7.40
C PRO A 361 -23.32 31.08 -8.44
N GLY A 362 -23.64 30.91 -9.71
CA GLY A 362 -23.03 31.66 -10.83
C GLY A 362 -21.86 30.97 -11.56
N ILE A 363 -21.36 29.84 -11.05
CA ILE A 363 -20.26 29.10 -11.69
C ILE A 363 -20.71 28.53 -13.04
N ALA A 364 -19.94 28.84 -14.08
CA ALA A 364 -20.10 28.26 -15.42
C ALA A 364 -18.80 27.63 -15.95
N TYR A 365 -17.66 28.03 -15.41
CA TYR A 365 -16.36 27.53 -15.83
C TYR A 365 -15.64 26.88 -14.65
N VAL A 366 -15.16 25.66 -14.84
CA VAL A 366 -14.34 24.94 -13.84
C VAL A 366 -12.95 24.69 -14.41
N ILE A 367 -11.92 24.89 -13.59
CA ILE A 367 -10.53 24.53 -13.89
C ILE A 367 -10.09 23.48 -12.89
N ASP A 368 -9.65 22.32 -13.38
CA ASP A 368 -9.24 21.19 -12.56
C ASP A 368 -7.75 20.86 -12.77
N CYS A 369 -6.97 20.98 -11.71
CA CYS A 369 -5.55 20.64 -11.70
C CYS A 369 -5.26 19.13 -11.60
N GLY A 370 -6.27 18.30 -11.27
CA GLY A 370 -6.09 16.85 -11.17
C GLY A 370 -5.47 16.34 -9.87
N PHE A 371 -5.19 17.21 -8.90
CA PHE A 371 -4.58 16.83 -7.62
C PHE A 371 -5.45 17.20 -6.41
N VAL A 372 -5.17 16.52 -5.28
CA VAL A 372 -5.75 16.78 -3.97
C VAL A 372 -4.72 16.45 -2.87
N LYS A 373 -4.76 17.16 -1.75
CA LYS A 373 -3.99 16.79 -0.55
C LYS A 373 -4.89 15.98 0.38
N LEU A 374 -4.46 14.79 0.74
CA LEU A 374 -5.19 13.88 1.61
C LEU A 374 -4.28 13.41 2.75
N ARG A 375 -4.87 13.19 3.92
CA ARG A 375 -4.18 12.61 5.07
C ARG A 375 -4.03 11.11 4.84
N SER A 376 -2.82 10.58 5.02
CA SER A 376 -2.52 9.16 4.89
C SER A 376 -1.50 8.73 5.92
N LEU A 377 -1.69 7.53 6.46
CA LEU A 377 -0.78 6.81 7.32
C LEU A 377 0.28 6.16 6.44
N ASN A 378 1.53 6.45 6.72
CA ASN A 378 2.66 5.79 6.08
C ASN A 378 2.93 4.47 6.81
N PRO A 379 2.96 3.32 6.09
CA PRO A 379 3.13 2.02 6.73
C PRO A 379 4.52 1.80 7.34
N ASN A 380 5.53 2.54 6.87
CA ASN A 380 6.91 2.35 7.33
C ASN A 380 7.25 3.13 8.60
N ASN A 381 6.63 4.29 8.81
CA ASN A 381 6.94 5.15 9.96
C ASN A 381 5.76 5.27 10.95
N CYS A 382 4.62 4.63 10.67
CA CYS A 382 3.39 4.70 11.45
C CYS A 382 2.86 6.13 11.70
N LEU A 383 3.31 7.12 10.93
CA LEU A 383 2.94 8.51 11.08
C LEU A 383 1.91 8.90 10.01
N GLU A 384 0.95 9.70 10.44
CA GLU A 384 0.00 10.32 9.53
C GLU A 384 0.57 11.61 8.97
N SER A 385 0.59 11.75 7.66
CA SER A 385 1.02 12.96 6.99
C SER A 385 0.05 13.37 5.88
N LEU A 386 0.08 14.65 5.53
CA LEU A 386 -0.68 15.20 4.40
C LEU A 386 0.15 15.04 3.12
N ILE A 387 -0.26 14.12 2.26
CA ILE A 387 0.38 13.84 0.98
C ILE A 387 -0.45 14.37 -0.19
N LYS A 388 0.22 14.81 -1.24
CA LYS A 388 -0.42 15.24 -2.49
C LYS A 388 -0.58 14.03 -3.39
N LEU A 389 -1.82 13.76 -3.82
CA LEU A 389 -2.19 12.63 -4.65
C LEU A 389 -3.00 13.08 -5.86
N PRO A 390 -2.99 12.33 -6.97
CA PRO A 390 -3.95 12.53 -8.05
C PRO A 390 -5.38 12.24 -7.56
N ILE A 391 -6.37 12.89 -8.18
CA ILE A 391 -7.79 12.67 -7.85
C ILE A 391 -8.34 11.38 -8.46
N SER A 392 -9.52 10.97 -7.99
CA SER A 392 -10.28 9.89 -8.63
C SER A 392 -11.11 10.39 -9.82
N GLN A 393 -11.51 9.49 -10.71
CA GLN A 393 -12.45 9.80 -11.79
C GLN A 393 -13.79 10.32 -11.25
N ALA A 394 -14.30 9.73 -10.16
CA ALA A 394 -15.49 10.22 -9.47
C ALA A 394 -15.33 11.67 -8.99
N SER A 395 -14.21 12.01 -8.34
CA SER A 395 -13.89 13.39 -7.93
C SER A 395 -13.80 14.34 -9.12
N ALA A 396 -13.15 13.93 -10.20
CA ALA A 396 -13.03 14.74 -11.42
C ALA A 396 -14.39 15.00 -12.08
N GLN A 397 -15.33 14.05 -12.02
CA GLN A 397 -16.71 14.22 -12.48
C GLN A 397 -17.48 15.16 -11.56
N GLN A 398 -17.34 15.04 -10.24
CA GLN A 398 -17.97 15.96 -9.28
C GLN A 398 -17.49 17.41 -9.46
N ARG A 399 -16.18 17.61 -9.69
CA ARG A 399 -15.61 18.92 -10.01
C ARG A 399 -16.20 19.48 -11.29
N ALA A 400 -16.26 18.70 -12.37
CA ALA A 400 -16.88 19.11 -13.62
C ALA A 400 -18.37 19.47 -13.45
N GLY A 401 -19.11 18.67 -12.66
CA GLY A 401 -20.52 18.90 -12.35
C GLY A 401 -20.82 20.20 -11.59
N ARG A 402 -19.80 20.90 -11.04
CA ARG A 402 -19.98 22.23 -10.45
C ARG A 402 -20.29 23.30 -11.51
N ALA A 403 -19.85 23.10 -12.76
CA ALA A 403 -20.12 24.03 -13.87
C ALA A 403 -21.55 23.95 -14.42
N GLY A 404 -22.22 22.80 -14.27
CA GLY A 404 -23.50 22.49 -14.93
C GLY A 404 -24.76 22.78 -14.13
N ARG A 405 -24.68 23.47 -12.98
CA ARG A 405 -25.82 23.53 -12.02
C ARG A 405 -26.94 24.49 -12.41
N ILE A 406 -26.60 25.60 -13.05
CA ILE A 406 -27.55 26.67 -13.38
C ILE A 406 -27.77 26.75 -14.89
N ARG A 407 -26.73 26.45 -15.66
CA ARG A 407 -26.72 26.53 -17.13
C ARG A 407 -25.60 25.65 -17.69
N PRO A 408 -25.55 25.43 -19.01
CA PRO A 408 -24.44 24.72 -19.64
C PRO A 408 -23.09 25.36 -19.29
N GLY A 409 -22.11 24.53 -18.97
CA GLY A 409 -20.81 24.97 -18.47
C GLY A 409 -19.65 24.32 -19.20
N LYS A 410 -18.43 24.79 -18.92
CA LYS A 410 -17.18 24.21 -19.45
C LYS A 410 -16.24 23.80 -18.33
N CYS A 411 -15.62 22.65 -18.45
CA CYS A 411 -14.59 22.17 -17.53
C CYS A 411 -13.25 22.05 -18.25
N TYR A 412 -12.20 22.69 -17.74
CA TYR A 412 -10.84 22.64 -18.28
C TYR A 412 -9.97 21.80 -17.35
N ARG A 413 -9.60 20.58 -17.78
CA ARG A 413 -8.67 19.69 -17.09
C ARG A 413 -7.24 19.99 -17.56
N LEU A 414 -6.33 20.22 -16.62
CA LEU A 414 -4.93 20.58 -16.89
C LEU A 414 -4.01 19.37 -17.14
N TYR A 415 -4.61 18.24 -17.51
CA TYR A 415 -3.96 16.97 -17.81
C TYR A 415 -4.56 16.36 -19.09
N PRO A 416 -3.80 15.52 -19.82
CA PRO A 416 -4.30 14.86 -21.01
C PRO A 416 -5.31 13.76 -20.69
N GLU A 417 -6.09 13.38 -21.69
CA GLU A 417 -7.15 12.37 -21.57
C GLU A 417 -6.59 10.99 -21.18
N GLU A 418 -5.42 10.63 -21.71
CA GLU A 418 -4.71 9.40 -21.34
C GLU A 418 -4.41 9.28 -19.84
N GLU A 419 -4.17 10.42 -19.16
CA GLU A 419 -3.92 10.44 -17.72
C GLU A 419 -5.23 10.34 -16.92
N TYR A 420 -6.37 10.79 -17.49
CA TYR A 420 -7.68 10.62 -16.86
C TYR A 420 -8.07 9.14 -16.77
N ASP A 421 -7.80 8.36 -17.82
CA ASP A 421 -8.12 6.94 -17.87
C ASP A 421 -7.27 6.11 -16.89
N LYS A 422 -6.07 6.59 -16.54
CA LYS A 422 -5.20 5.99 -15.52
C LYS A 422 -5.64 6.28 -14.07
N LEU A 423 -6.53 7.26 -13.85
CA LEU A 423 -7.00 7.60 -12.51
C LEU A 423 -7.87 6.49 -11.92
N LEU A 424 -7.82 6.35 -10.59
CA LEU A 424 -8.70 5.42 -9.86
C LEU A 424 -10.17 5.80 -10.07
N VAL A 425 -11.05 4.81 -10.25
CA VAL A 425 -12.49 5.05 -10.45
C VAL A 425 -13.11 5.80 -9.28
N SER A 426 -12.82 5.37 -8.05
CA SER A 426 -13.30 5.98 -6.80
C SER A 426 -12.15 6.29 -5.85
N ALA A 427 -12.38 7.23 -4.92
CA ALA A 427 -11.40 7.60 -3.91
C ALA A 427 -11.24 6.47 -2.87
N ILE A 428 -10.00 6.22 -2.44
CA ILE A 428 -9.71 5.25 -1.38
C ILE A 428 -10.41 5.74 -0.09
N PRO A 429 -11.17 4.89 0.62
CA PRO A 429 -11.89 5.30 1.83
C PRO A 429 -10.92 5.68 2.97
N GLU A 430 -11.35 6.53 3.90
CA GLU A 430 -10.50 6.96 5.01
C GLU A 430 -10.14 5.80 5.96
N MET A 431 -11.02 4.80 6.08
CA MET A 431 -10.81 3.57 6.87
C MET A 431 -9.52 2.82 6.50
N GLN A 432 -9.04 2.97 5.26
CA GLN A 432 -7.82 2.31 4.78
C GLN A 432 -6.58 3.20 4.85
N ARG A 433 -6.76 4.50 5.11
CA ARG A 433 -5.70 5.50 5.04
C ARG A 433 -5.33 6.11 6.37
N LEU A 434 -6.22 6.07 7.37
CA LEU A 434 -5.99 6.73 8.67
C LEU A 434 -5.62 5.73 9.78
N ASN A 435 -5.09 6.26 10.88
CA ASN A 435 -4.85 5.54 12.11
C ASN A 435 -6.19 5.17 12.77
N LEU A 436 -6.32 3.88 13.11
CA LEU A 436 -7.57 3.30 13.59
C LEU A 436 -7.66 3.22 15.11
N SER A 437 -6.68 3.74 15.86
CA SER A 437 -6.66 3.69 17.33
C SER A 437 -7.96 4.22 17.97
N THR A 438 -8.43 5.41 17.56
CA THR A 438 -9.70 5.98 18.06
C THR A 438 -10.91 5.09 17.74
N VAL A 439 -10.93 4.51 16.54
CA VAL A 439 -12.02 3.62 16.07
C VAL A 439 -12.05 2.33 16.85
N ILE A 440 -10.88 1.72 17.05
CA ILE A 440 -10.73 0.46 17.77
C ILE A 440 -11.16 0.65 19.22
N LEU A 441 -10.78 1.77 19.84
CA LEU A 441 -11.21 2.11 21.19
C LEU A 441 -12.73 2.22 21.28
N LEU A 442 -13.36 2.94 20.34
CA LEU A 442 -14.81 3.09 20.28
C LEU A 442 -15.53 1.75 20.06
N LEU A 443 -15.08 0.93 19.10
CA LEU A 443 -15.67 -0.39 18.84
C LEU A 443 -15.57 -1.31 20.07
N LYS A 444 -14.46 -1.25 20.81
CA LYS A 444 -14.28 -1.99 22.05
C LYS A 444 -15.21 -1.50 23.15
N ALA A 445 -15.38 -0.18 23.28
CA ALA A 445 -16.32 0.42 24.22
C ALA A 445 -17.78 0.03 23.92
N LEU A 446 -18.14 -0.14 22.65
CA LEU A 446 -19.45 -0.66 22.21
C LEU A 446 -19.64 -2.17 22.44
N GLY A 447 -18.67 -2.86 23.07
CA GLY A 447 -18.75 -4.30 23.34
C GLY A 447 -18.36 -5.20 22.17
N ILE A 448 -17.79 -4.65 21.09
CA ILE A 448 -17.32 -5.46 19.95
C ILE A 448 -15.92 -5.99 20.26
N HIS A 449 -15.85 -7.15 20.90
CA HIS A 449 -14.59 -7.77 21.27
C HIS A 449 -13.75 -8.18 20.04
N ASN A 450 -14.38 -8.73 19.00
CA ASN A 450 -13.68 -9.18 17.80
C ASN A 450 -13.76 -8.15 16.67
N VAL A 451 -12.86 -7.19 16.70
CA VAL A 451 -12.73 -6.11 15.71
C VAL A 451 -12.47 -6.68 14.31
N LEU A 452 -11.71 -7.78 14.19
CA LEU A 452 -11.39 -8.39 12.89
C LEU A 452 -12.61 -8.96 12.16
N ARG A 453 -13.62 -9.43 12.90
CA ARG A 453 -14.86 -9.99 12.34
C ARG A 453 -15.97 -8.96 12.17
N PHE A 454 -15.72 -7.69 12.49
CA PHE A 454 -16.70 -6.64 12.30
C PHE A 454 -17.01 -6.43 10.81
N ASN A 455 -18.28 -6.14 10.50
CA ASN A 455 -18.77 -5.93 9.14
C ASN A 455 -18.37 -4.53 8.65
N TYR A 456 -17.12 -4.38 8.22
CA TYR A 456 -16.67 -3.18 7.52
C TYR A 456 -17.17 -3.16 6.08
N LEU A 457 -17.61 -1.99 5.60
CA LEU A 457 -17.90 -1.78 4.19
C LEU A 457 -16.63 -1.92 3.35
N SER A 458 -15.58 -1.20 3.73
CA SER A 458 -14.22 -1.42 3.24
C SER A 458 -13.32 -1.85 4.38
N ARG A 459 -12.73 -3.05 4.29
CA ARG A 459 -11.90 -3.58 5.37
C ARG A 459 -10.60 -2.78 5.54
N PRO A 460 -10.22 -2.43 6.78
CA PRO A 460 -8.95 -1.77 7.05
C PRO A 460 -7.76 -2.71 6.80
N PRO A 461 -6.56 -2.17 6.47
CA PRO A 461 -5.35 -2.97 6.32
C PRO A 461 -4.94 -3.56 7.68
N ALA A 462 -4.43 -4.80 7.67
CA ALA A 462 -4.07 -5.51 8.90
C ALA A 462 -3.00 -4.77 9.72
N PHE A 463 -2.02 -4.15 9.05
CA PHE A 463 -0.98 -3.35 9.70
C PHE A 463 -1.54 -2.20 10.54
N ALA A 464 -2.44 -1.39 9.98
CA ALA A 464 -3.02 -0.25 10.71
C ALA A 464 -3.85 -0.70 11.93
N MET A 465 -4.50 -1.87 11.86
CA MET A 465 -5.18 -2.44 13.02
C MET A 465 -4.23 -2.96 14.09
N ILE A 466 -3.12 -3.60 13.70
CA ILE A 466 -2.11 -4.08 14.65
C ILE A 466 -1.47 -2.91 15.38
N GLU A 467 -1.01 -1.89 14.66
CA GLU A 467 -0.43 -0.69 15.28
C GLU A 467 -1.44 0.05 16.14
N GLY A 468 -2.70 0.16 15.71
CA GLY A 468 -3.77 0.76 16.52
C GLY A 468 -4.01 0.00 17.83
N LEU A 469 -4.03 -1.34 17.81
CA LEU A 469 -4.17 -2.17 19.00
C LEU A 469 -2.93 -2.09 19.91
N GLN A 470 -1.73 -2.09 19.33
CA GLN A 470 -0.47 -1.97 20.07
C GLN A 470 -0.39 -0.61 20.77
N LEU A 471 -0.72 0.48 20.08
CA LEU A 471 -0.74 1.82 20.68
C LEU A 471 -1.74 1.90 21.84
N LEU A 472 -2.95 1.35 21.69
CA LEU A 472 -3.95 1.33 22.75
C LEU A 472 -3.53 0.47 23.95
N PHE A 473 -2.84 -0.65 23.69
CA PHE A 473 -2.25 -1.49 24.72
C PHE A 473 -1.18 -0.71 25.50
N CYS A 474 -0.22 -0.07 24.82
CA CYS A 474 0.82 0.73 25.46
C CYS A 474 0.30 1.98 26.18
N LEU A 475 -0.83 2.54 25.76
CA LEU A 475 -1.52 3.61 26.49
C LEU A 475 -2.23 3.11 27.76
N GLY A 476 -2.32 1.79 27.95
CA GLY A 476 -3.06 1.14 29.04
C GLY A 476 -4.58 1.13 28.86
N ALA A 477 -5.08 1.46 27.66
CA ALA A 477 -6.50 1.42 27.35
C ALA A 477 -7.02 -0.01 27.17
N LEU A 478 -6.13 -0.93 26.74
CA LEU A 478 -6.43 -2.35 26.54
C LEU A 478 -5.59 -3.23 27.47
N SER A 479 -6.18 -4.30 27.96
CA SER A 479 -5.51 -5.42 28.64
C SER A 479 -4.70 -6.27 27.64
N LYS A 480 -3.83 -7.15 28.14
CA LYS A 480 -3.12 -8.18 27.36
C LYS A 480 -4.09 -9.09 26.58
N ASP A 481 -5.29 -9.29 27.10
CA ASP A 481 -6.36 -10.08 26.44
C ASP A 481 -7.13 -9.28 25.38
N GLY A 482 -6.78 -8.00 25.16
CA GLY A 482 -7.45 -7.11 24.22
C GLY A 482 -8.83 -6.64 24.67
N LEU A 483 -9.14 -6.72 25.97
CA LEU A 483 -10.34 -6.15 26.58
C LEU A 483 -10.08 -4.72 27.06
N LEU A 484 -11.12 -3.90 27.14
CA LEU A 484 -11.03 -2.53 27.63
C LEU A 484 -10.70 -2.53 29.13
N THR A 485 -9.76 -1.71 29.56
CA THR A 485 -9.40 -1.59 30.98
C THR A 485 -10.42 -0.73 31.73
N ASN A 486 -10.80 -1.16 32.94
CA ASN A 486 -11.64 -0.37 33.85
C ASN A 486 -10.77 0.11 35.02
N PRO A 487 -10.72 1.42 35.34
CA PRO A 487 -11.54 2.51 34.78
C PRO A 487 -10.95 3.22 33.54
N LEU A 488 -9.64 3.08 33.31
CA LEU A 488 -8.89 3.95 32.38
C LEU A 488 -9.40 3.89 30.92
N GLY A 489 -9.52 2.70 30.34
CA GLY A 489 -9.94 2.53 28.94
C GLY A 489 -11.38 3.01 28.68
N THR A 490 -12.29 2.77 29.63
CA THR A 490 -13.67 3.25 29.56
C THR A 490 -13.75 4.77 29.63
N GLN A 491 -13.04 5.39 30.58
CA GLN A 491 -12.95 6.85 30.66
C GLN A 491 -12.32 7.45 29.40
N MET A 492 -11.29 6.82 28.83
CA MET A 492 -10.67 7.28 27.58
C MET A 492 -11.66 7.29 26.39
N ALA A 493 -12.57 6.32 26.33
CA ALA A 493 -13.57 6.22 25.26
C ALA A 493 -14.68 7.27 25.37
N GLU A 494 -14.99 7.76 26.58
CA GLU A 494 -15.98 8.82 26.80
C GLU A 494 -15.51 10.18 26.25
N PHE A 495 -14.19 10.44 26.24
CA PHE A 495 -13.66 11.71 25.78
C PHE A 495 -13.79 11.88 24.24
N PRO A 496 -14.15 13.09 23.75
CA PRO A 496 -14.13 13.42 22.32
C PRO A 496 -12.74 13.48 21.67
N LEU A 497 -11.69 12.94 22.30
CA LEU A 497 -10.30 13.22 21.96
C LEU A 497 -9.60 11.96 21.45
N PRO A 498 -8.53 12.12 20.64
CA PRO A 498 -7.64 11.00 20.30
C PRO A 498 -7.13 10.31 21.58
N PRO A 499 -6.93 8.98 21.57
CA PRO A 499 -6.51 8.21 22.76
C PRO A 499 -5.27 8.78 23.46
N GLN A 500 -4.28 9.27 22.71
CA GLN A 500 -3.08 9.91 23.25
C GLN A 500 -3.42 11.16 24.08
N LEU A 501 -4.27 12.05 23.56
CA LEU A 501 -4.68 13.27 24.26
C LEU A 501 -5.61 12.97 25.44
N SER A 502 -6.51 12.00 25.30
CA SER A 502 -7.35 11.52 26.41
C SER A 502 -6.50 10.98 27.56
N LYS A 503 -5.44 10.22 27.26
CA LYS A 503 -4.50 9.71 28.27
C LYS A 503 -3.78 10.84 29.02
N ILE A 504 -3.35 11.88 28.31
CA ILE A 504 -2.68 13.05 28.93
C ILE A 504 -3.65 13.75 29.89
N LEU A 505 -4.90 13.97 29.46
CA LEU A 505 -5.91 14.61 30.30
C LEU A 505 -6.18 13.79 31.58
N LEU A 506 -6.30 12.47 31.46
CA LEU A 506 -6.52 11.57 32.61
C LEU A 506 -5.32 11.55 33.58
N CYS A 507 -4.10 11.50 33.05
CA CYS A 507 -2.89 11.47 33.88
C CYS A 507 -2.57 12.82 34.53
N SER A 508 -3.13 13.91 34.02
CA SER A 508 -2.86 15.26 34.54
C SER A 508 -3.24 15.45 36.01
N GLY A 509 -4.22 14.68 36.52
CA GLY A 509 -4.60 14.65 37.92
C GLY A 509 -3.51 14.08 38.84
N GLU A 510 -2.77 13.07 38.38
CA GLU A 510 -1.65 12.45 39.11
C GLU A 510 -0.45 13.41 39.24
N PHE A 511 -0.16 14.17 38.17
CA PHE A 511 0.95 15.12 38.11
C PHE A 511 0.60 16.52 38.68
N GLY A 512 -0.67 16.78 39.01
CA GLY A 512 -1.13 18.06 39.54
C GLY A 512 -1.14 19.22 38.55
N CYS A 513 -1.22 18.95 37.24
CA CYS A 513 -1.15 19.94 36.14
C CYS A 513 -2.40 19.97 35.24
N SER A 514 -3.56 19.66 35.84
CA SER A 514 -4.83 19.49 35.13
C SER A 514 -5.32 20.74 34.39
N GLU A 515 -5.18 21.93 34.99
CA GLU A 515 -5.68 23.17 34.36
C GLU A 515 -4.85 23.56 33.14
N GLU A 516 -3.52 23.42 33.24
CA GLU A 516 -2.59 23.76 32.17
C GLU A 516 -2.73 22.80 31.00
N ILE A 517 -2.85 21.50 31.28
CA ILE A 517 -3.05 20.47 30.26
C ILE A 517 -4.39 20.63 29.54
N ALA A 518 -5.47 20.94 30.25
CA ALA A 518 -6.76 21.22 29.62
C ALA A 518 -6.69 22.41 28.65
N ILE A 519 -5.91 23.46 28.99
CA ILE A 519 -5.64 24.59 28.11
C ILE A 519 -4.83 24.16 26.89
N ILE A 520 -3.73 23.42 27.08
CA ILE A 520 -2.86 22.96 25.98
C ILE A 520 -3.67 22.10 25.00
N ILE A 521 -4.47 21.15 25.50
CA ILE A 521 -5.32 20.30 24.66
C ILE A 521 -6.38 21.14 23.94
N ALA A 522 -7.02 22.10 24.60
CA ALA A 522 -7.98 23.00 23.96
C ALA A 522 -7.33 23.84 22.84
N MET A 523 -6.09 24.27 23.04
CA MET A 523 -5.31 25.03 22.06
C MET A 523 -4.86 24.18 20.87
N LEU A 524 -4.47 22.92 21.10
CA LEU A 524 -4.12 21.96 20.04
C LEU A 524 -5.30 21.66 19.09
N GLN A 525 -6.54 21.81 19.55
CA GLN A 525 -7.73 21.61 18.70
C GLN A 525 -8.01 22.80 17.75
N ILE A 526 -7.28 23.91 17.88
CA ILE A 526 -7.47 25.11 17.07
C ILE A 526 -6.41 25.18 15.99
N GLN A 527 -6.85 25.41 14.76
CA GLN A 527 -5.95 25.67 13.64
C GLN A 527 -5.44 27.12 13.70
N ASP A 528 -4.11 27.26 13.62
CA ASP A 528 -3.38 28.51 13.46
C ASP A 528 -3.74 29.64 14.44
N VAL A 529 -3.22 29.52 15.66
CA VAL A 529 -3.36 30.52 16.73
C VAL A 529 -2.81 31.90 16.32
N PHE A 530 -1.70 31.91 15.57
CA PHE A 530 -1.03 33.12 15.08
C PHE A 530 -1.46 33.43 13.64
N MET A 531 -2.03 34.61 13.42
CA MET A 531 -2.36 35.11 12.09
C MET A 531 -1.13 35.80 11.48
N LEU A 532 -0.82 35.48 10.24
CA LEU A 532 0.29 36.09 9.49
C LEU A 532 -0.27 36.93 8.34
N PRO A 533 -0.58 38.22 8.57
CA PRO A 533 -1.06 39.08 7.49
C PRO A 533 0.03 39.30 6.44
N LEU A 534 -0.38 39.39 5.17
CA LEU A 534 0.51 39.61 4.04
C LEU A 534 1.28 40.94 4.13
N LYS A 535 0.64 41.97 4.67
CA LYS A 535 1.26 43.24 5.05
C LYS A 535 1.56 43.19 6.54
N GLY A 536 2.83 43.26 6.94
CA GLY A 536 3.23 43.22 8.36
C GLY A 536 3.75 41.87 8.86
N ARG A 537 4.14 40.96 7.95
CA ARG A 537 4.68 39.63 8.30
C ARG A 537 5.83 39.68 9.32
N HIS A 538 6.74 40.64 9.17
CA HIS A 538 7.85 40.86 10.09
C HIS A 538 7.39 41.28 11.50
N GLN A 539 6.36 42.13 11.60
CA GLN A 539 5.79 42.53 12.88
C GLN A 539 5.09 41.36 13.58
N ALA A 540 4.37 40.53 12.82
CA ALA A 540 3.74 39.33 13.36
C ALA A 540 4.77 38.31 13.90
N GLU A 541 5.89 38.12 13.21
CA GLU A 541 7.00 37.27 13.69
C GLU A 541 7.65 37.82 14.97
N LEU A 542 7.87 39.13 15.05
CA LEU A 542 8.38 39.78 16.27
C LEU A 542 7.41 39.62 17.45
N MET A 543 6.10 39.73 17.22
CA MET A 543 5.12 39.50 18.27
C MET A 543 5.05 38.03 18.70
N LYS A 544 5.14 37.10 17.73
CA LYS A 544 5.23 35.67 18.04
C LYS A 544 6.42 35.35 18.93
N ARG A 545 7.59 35.95 18.65
CA ARG A 545 8.81 35.79 19.45
C ARG A 545 8.65 36.27 20.91
N LYS A 546 7.74 37.19 21.20
CA LYS A 546 7.46 37.61 22.58
C LYS A 546 6.69 36.56 23.38
N PHE A 547 5.92 35.72 22.71
CA PHE A 547 5.14 34.66 23.35
C PHE A 547 5.88 33.32 23.39
N SER A 548 6.90 33.13 22.55
CA SER A 548 7.64 31.86 22.44
C SER A 548 8.39 31.53 23.73
N VAL A 549 8.19 30.31 24.19
CA VAL A 549 8.83 29.70 25.37
C VAL A 549 9.92 28.75 24.89
N GLU A 550 11.10 28.76 25.53
CA GLU A 550 12.27 27.98 25.10
C GLU A 550 12.06 26.47 25.23
N GLU A 551 11.24 26.05 26.20
CA GLU A 551 10.95 24.65 26.48
C GLU A 551 9.99 23.99 25.47
N GLY A 552 9.23 24.78 24.68
CA GLY A 552 8.43 24.24 23.57
C GLY A 552 7.21 25.06 23.11
N ASP A 553 6.63 24.60 21.99
CA ASP A 553 5.43 25.16 21.36
C ASP A 553 4.16 24.94 22.23
N HIS A 554 4.04 23.80 22.91
CA HIS A 554 2.90 23.52 23.80
C HIS A 554 2.78 24.57 24.92
N LEU A 555 3.92 24.97 25.50
CA LEU A 555 3.98 25.98 26.54
C LEU A 555 3.79 27.39 25.98
N THR A 556 4.23 27.63 24.75
CA THR A 556 3.94 28.86 24.02
C THR A 556 2.42 29.06 23.86
N MET A 557 1.67 27.99 23.55
CA MET A 557 0.20 28.06 23.47
C MET A 557 -0.44 28.35 24.83
N LEU A 558 0.07 27.74 25.91
CA LEU A 558 -0.37 28.03 27.28
C LEU A 558 -0.15 29.51 27.64
N ASN A 559 1.02 30.07 27.29
CA ASN A 559 1.37 31.46 27.54
C ASN A 559 0.43 32.42 26.79
N VAL A 560 0.13 32.15 25.52
CA VAL A 560 -0.82 32.94 24.72
C VAL A 560 -2.21 32.95 25.36
N PHE A 561 -2.72 31.78 25.76
CA PHE A 561 -4.05 31.68 26.36
C PHE A 561 -4.13 32.36 27.73
N THR A 562 -3.10 32.22 28.56
CA THR A 562 -3.04 32.87 29.87
C THR A 562 -3.04 34.39 29.75
N ASN A 563 -2.26 34.95 28.82
CA ASN A 563 -2.26 36.38 28.54
C ASN A 563 -3.59 36.87 27.96
N PHE A 564 -4.27 36.05 27.15
CA PHE A 564 -5.60 36.38 26.63
C PHE A 564 -6.64 36.51 27.76
N MET A 565 -6.59 35.60 28.74
CA MET A 565 -7.47 35.61 29.91
C MET A 565 -7.20 36.81 30.83
N GLN A 566 -5.93 37.14 31.08
CA GLN A 566 -5.53 38.29 31.90
C GLN A 566 -5.98 39.63 31.30
N ASN A 567 -5.98 39.75 29.97
CA ASN A 567 -6.39 40.96 29.25
C ASN A 567 -7.90 41.03 28.97
N GLY A 568 -8.73 40.39 29.79
CA GLY A 568 -10.19 40.54 29.76
C GLY A 568 -10.86 40.08 28.47
N ARG A 569 -10.24 39.19 27.69
CA ARG A 569 -10.79 38.66 26.42
C ARG A 569 -11.05 39.73 25.36
N SER A 570 -10.18 40.75 25.31
CA SER A 570 -10.30 41.87 24.38
C SER A 570 -10.01 41.49 22.92
N LYS A 571 -10.94 41.83 22.02
CA LYS A 571 -10.77 41.68 20.56
C LYS A 571 -9.65 42.60 20.04
N GLN A 572 -9.50 43.79 20.62
CA GLN A 572 -8.47 44.76 20.24
C GLN A 572 -7.06 44.26 20.59
N TRP A 573 -6.92 43.59 21.74
CA TRP A 573 -5.66 42.96 22.14
C TRP A 573 -5.24 41.86 21.15
N CYS A 574 -6.16 40.96 20.79
CA CYS A 574 -5.88 39.93 19.79
C CYS A 574 -5.48 40.51 18.43
N ALA A 575 -6.14 41.58 17.98
CA ALA A 575 -5.79 42.26 16.73
C ALA A 575 -4.37 42.86 16.77
N LYS A 576 -4.00 43.51 17.88
CA LYS A 576 -2.66 44.09 18.08
C LYS A 576 -1.54 43.03 18.12
N HIS A 577 -1.86 41.84 18.64
CA HIS A 577 -0.91 40.72 18.78
C HIS A 577 -0.97 39.71 17.63
N PHE A 578 -1.76 39.98 16.58
CA PHE A 578 -1.97 39.07 15.46
C PHE A 578 -2.45 37.67 15.87
N LEU A 579 -3.33 37.60 16.87
CA LEU A 579 -3.90 36.35 17.39
C LEU A 579 -5.33 36.14 16.87
N ASN A 580 -5.69 34.89 16.61
CA ASN A 580 -7.02 34.53 16.16
C ASN A 580 -8.04 34.57 17.33
N TYR A 581 -8.80 35.66 17.43
CA TYR A 581 -9.82 35.86 18.49
C TYR A 581 -10.89 34.76 18.51
N ARG A 582 -11.40 34.36 17.35
CA ARG A 582 -12.42 33.31 17.24
C ARG A 582 -11.87 31.96 17.71
N GLY A 583 -10.62 31.67 17.33
CA GLY A 583 -9.89 30.50 17.81
C GLY A 583 -9.81 30.48 19.33
N LEU A 584 -9.32 31.55 19.95
CA LEU A 584 -9.14 31.63 21.41
C LEU A 584 -10.46 31.52 22.19
N ARG A 585 -11.55 32.14 21.71
CA ARG A 585 -12.89 31.97 22.30
C ARG A 585 -13.38 30.53 22.22
N ARG A 586 -13.13 29.86 21.10
CA ARG A 586 -13.43 28.44 20.96
C ARG A 586 -12.59 27.59 21.91
N ALA A 587 -11.32 27.92 22.13
CA ALA A 587 -10.46 27.24 23.11
C ALA A 587 -11.06 27.34 24.52
N GLU A 588 -11.57 28.52 24.88
CA GLU A 588 -12.24 28.73 26.17
C GLU A 588 -13.47 27.81 26.31
N SER A 589 -14.32 27.73 25.30
CA SER A 589 -15.48 26.83 25.30
C SER A 589 -15.06 25.35 25.43
N ILE A 590 -14.05 24.92 24.66
CA ILE A 590 -13.54 23.55 24.70
C ILE A 590 -12.95 23.25 26.08
N ARG A 591 -12.16 24.17 26.65
CA ARG A 591 -11.60 24.04 27.99
C ARG A 591 -12.69 23.83 29.03
N ASN A 592 -13.74 24.66 29.04
CA ASN A 592 -14.83 24.56 30.02
C ASN A 592 -15.57 23.21 29.93
N GLN A 593 -15.78 22.71 28.71
CA GLN A 593 -16.36 21.38 28.50
C GLN A 593 -15.41 20.26 28.96
N LEU A 594 -14.12 20.35 28.66
CA LEU A 594 -13.13 19.38 29.14
C LEU A 594 -13.08 19.37 30.68
N LEU A 595 -13.09 20.53 31.33
CA LEU A 595 -13.17 20.63 32.79
C LEU A 595 -14.45 19.99 33.34
N SER A 596 -15.59 20.18 32.67
CA SER A 596 -16.86 19.53 33.05
C SER A 596 -16.79 18.00 32.95
N PHE A 597 -16.14 17.47 31.90
CA PHE A 597 -15.88 16.04 31.78
C PHE A 597 -14.91 15.54 32.85
N MET A 598 -13.87 16.30 33.19
CA MET A 598 -12.92 15.94 34.24
C MET A 598 -13.58 15.86 35.62
N MET A 599 -14.50 16.79 35.92
CA MET A 599 -15.30 16.74 37.14
C MET A 599 -16.19 15.49 37.19
N ARG A 600 -16.79 15.11 36.06
CA ARG A 600 -17.62 13.88 35.96
C ARG A 600 -16.81 12.59 36.16
N CYS A 601 -15.53 12.61 35.81
CA CYS A 601 -14.61 11.48 35.96
C CYS A 601 -13.82 11.50 37.29
N ASP A 602 -14.19 12.35 38.26
CA ASP A 602 -13.55 12.50 39.58
C ASP A 602 -12.05 12.85 39.54
N ILE A 603 -11.61 13.64 38.56
CA ILE A 603 -10.19 14.05 38.41
C ILE A 603 -9.94 15.36 39.18
N PRO A 604 -8.90 15.43 40.04
CA PRO A 604 -8.62 16.63 40.82
C PRO A 604 -8.15 17.78 39.94
N LEU A 605 -8.83 18.92 40.05
CA LEU A 605 -8.45 20.18 39.39
C LEU A 605 -7.38 20.90 40.23
N LYS A 606 -6.12 20.68 39.88
CA LYS A 606 -4.93 21.33 40.46
C LYS A 606 -4.17 22.09 39.36
N SER A 607 -3.68 23.28 39.73
CA SER A 607 -2.76 24.08 38.93
C SER A 607 -1.36 24.01 39.53
N CYS A 608 -0.36 23.90 38.66
CA CYS A 608 1.04 23.76 39.01
C CYS A 608 1.77 25.09 38.79
N ARG A 609 1.43 26.13 39.56
CA ARG A 609 2.15 27.41 39.50
C ARG A 609 3.51 27.38 40.22
N ASP A 610 3.65 26.55 41.25
CA ASP A 610 4.82 26.57 42.15
C ASP A 610 5.89 25.50 41.84
N ASN A 611 5.55 24.39 41.15
CA ASN A 611 6.48 23.25 40.92
C ASN A 611 7.18 23.25 39.53
N GLY A 612 7.10 24.34 38.78
CA GLY A 612 7.79 24.52 37.50
C GLY A 612 7.18 23.77 36.30
N VAL A 613 7.90 23.79 35.16
CA VAL A 613 7.44 23.32 33.83
C VAL A 613 7.53 21.79 33.66
N LYS A 614 8.38 21.13 34.46
CA LYS A 614 8.68 19.69 34.32
C LYS A 614 7.47 18.75 34.46
N PRO A 615 6.50 18.96 35.38
CA PRO A 615 5.31 18.12 35.48
C PRO A 615 4.44 18.14 34.22
N ILE A 616 4.33 19.30 33.57
CA ILE A 616 3.58 19.46 32.30
C ILE A 616 4.24 18.63 31.19
N LEU A 617 5.57 18.75 31.04
CA LEU A 617 6.31 18.01 30.02
C LEU A 617 6.27 16.49 30.26
N ARG A 618 6.42 16.03 31.51
CA ARG A 618 6.25 14.61 31.87
C ARG A 618 4.85 14.09 31.56
N CYS A 619 3.82 14.90 31.83
CA CYS A 619 2.44 14.54 31.50
C CYS A 619 2.24 14.42 29.98
N LEU A 620 2.82 15.32 29.18
CA LEU A 620 2.78 15.25 27.71
C LEU A 620 3.49 13.98 27.19
N VAL A 621 4.66 13.63 27.75
CA VAL A 621 5.39 12.41 27.40
C VAL A 621 4.55 11.15 27.64
N LYS A 622 3.77 11.09 28.73
CA LYS A 622 2.96 9.91 29.07
C LYS A 622 1.89 9.57 28.02
N GLY A 623 1.48 10.52 27.16
CA GLY A 623 0.59 10.24 26.03
C GLY A 623 1.24 10.31 24.65
N LEU A 624 2.24 11.19 24.47
CA LEU A 624 2.95 11.39 23.18
C LEU A 624 4.25 10.57 23.07
N PHE A 625 4.45 9.56 23.92
CA PHE A 625 5.67 8.74 23.91
C PHE A 625 5.96 8.11 22.54
N SER A 626 4.93 7.78 21.76
CA SER A 626 5.10 7.19 20.42
C SER A 626 5.65 8.20 19.38
N GLN A 627 5.54 9.50 19.64
CA GLN A 627 5.94 10.60 18.76
C GLN A 627 7.17 11.34 19.31
N ALA A 628 8.22 10.56 19.60
CA ALA A 628 9.52 11.08 20.03
C ALA A 628 10.55 11.08 18.90
N ALA A 629 11.38 12.11 18.85
CA ALA A 629 12.50 12.23 17.92
C ALA A 629 13.76 12.77 18.62
N TYR A 630 14.93 12.42 18.11
CA TYR A 630 16.23 12.91 18.59
C TYR A 630 16.98 13.65 17.48
N TYR A 631 17.81 14.62 17.84
CA TYR A 631 18.57 15.41 16.89
C TYR A 631 19.81 14.63 16.39
N HIS A 632 19.88 14.38 15.09
CA HIS A 632 20.95 13.62 14.46
C HIS A 632 22.10 14.54 14.01
N PHE A 633 23.31 14.00 13.87
CA PHE A 633 24.48 14.76 13.43
C PHE A 633 24.33 15.34 12.01
N SER A 634 23.43 14.80 11.21
CA SER A 634 23.09 15.31 9.86
C SER A 634 22.37 16.66 9.87
N GLY A 635 21.88 17.12 11.03
CA GLY A 635 21.08 18.34 11.17
C GLY A 635 19.56 18.13 11.11
N ASP A 636 19.11 16.90 10.89
CA ASP A 636 17.70 16.50 10.92
C ASP A 636 17.33 15.79 12.22
N TYR A 637 16.04 15.79 12.57
CA TYR A 637 15.49 15.00 13.67
C TYR A 637 15.15 13.60 13.20
N VAL A 638 15.52 12.59 13.98
CA VAL A 638 15.29 11.18 13.65
C VAL A 638 14.32 10.58 14.66
N THR A 639 13.29 9.90 14.16
CA THR A 639 12.31 9.19 15.00
C THR A 639 12.95 8.00 15.73
N VAL A 640 12.51 7.73 16.97
CA VAL A 640 13.16 6.72 17.83
C VAL A 640 12.97 5.28 17.35
N ARG A 641 11.83 4.95 16.73
CA ARG A 641 11.48 3.57 16.33
C ARG A 641 11.98 3.19 14.93
N ASP A 642 11.83 4.10 13.96
CA ASP A 642 11.97 3.78 12.53
C ASP A 642 13.13 4.53 11.83
N GLU A 643 13.94 5.29 12.59
CA GLU A 643 15.08 6.07 12.10
C GLU A 643 14.76 7.00 10.92
N TYR A 644 13.50 7.46 10.84
CA TYR A 644 13.06 8.36 9.78
C TYR A 644 13.49 9.80 10.04
N HIS A 645 14.09 10.44 9.03
CA HIS A 645 14.57 11.81 9.07
C HIS A 645 13.42 12.81 8.86
N LEU A 646 13.30 13.75 9.79
CA LEU A 646 12.28 14.79 9.82
C LEU A 646 12.95 16.14 10.08
N GLN A 647 12.45 17.17 9.41
CA GLN A 647 12.87 18.55 9.59
C GLN A 647 12.00 19.22 10.66
N LEU A 648 12.55 20.23 11.35
CA LEU A 648 11.74 21.03 12.25
C LEU A 648 10.92 22.04 11.46
N TYR A 649 9.63 22.20 11.79
CA TYR A 649 8.80 23.19 11.12
C TYR A 649 9.38 24.60 11.30
N LYS A 650 9.63 25.29 10.18
CA LYS A 650 10.35 26.59 10.15
C LYS A 650 9.75 27.68 11.03
N LYS A 651 8.46 27.57 11.41
CA LYS A 651 7.79 28.55 12.29
C LYS A 651 7.67 28.11 13.75
N SER A 652 8.27 26.99 14.15
CA SER A 652 8.26 26.54 15.56
C SER A 652 9.07 27.48 16.45
N ALA A 653 8.68 27.63 17.72
CA ALA A 653 9.39 28.43 18.72
C ALA A 653 10.84 27.95 18.94
N ILE A 654 11.11 26.67 18.73
CA ILE A 654 12.44 26.06 18.93
C ILE A 654 13.47 26.60 17.94
N MET A 655 13.05 27.11 16.77
CA MET A 655 13.94 27.75 15.79
C MET A 655 14.60 29.02 16.29
N TYR A 656 14.07 29.65 17.35
CA TYR A 656 14.65 30.87 17.92
C TYR A 656 15.81 30.61 18.89
N ARG A 657 16.14 29.34 19.17
CA ARG A 657 17.20 28.93 20.08
C ARG A 657 18.57 28.93 19.39
N LYS A 658 19.63 29.23 20.16
CA LYS A 658 21.02 29.15 19.66
C LYS A 658 21.52 27.71 19.48
N GLU A 659 21.00 26.78 20.28
CA GLU A 659 21.34 25.35 20.23
C GLU A 659 20.07 24.50 20.08
N PHE A 660 20.10 23.52 19.18
CA PHE A 660 18.96 22.63 18.97
C PHE A 660 18.87 21.58 20.09
N PRO A 661 17.67 21.32 20.65
CA PRO A 661 17.48 20.31 21.69
C PRO A 661 17.76 18.90 21.17
N LYS A 662 18.43 18.08 21.99
CA LYS A 662 18.81 16.71 21.62
C LYS A 662 17.62 15.76 21.47
N TRP A 663 16.57 15.93 22.26
CA TRP A 663 15.39 15.06 22.28
C TRP A 663 14.11 15.90 22.35
N VAL A 664 13.13 15.53 21.54
CA VAL A 664 11.87 16.26 21.42
C VAL A 664 10.68 15.31 21.26
N ILE A 665 9.51 15.76 21.70
CA ILE A 665 8.21 15.19 21.32
C ILE A 665 7.51 16.14 20.38
N PHE A 666 6.68 15.60 19.49
CA PHE A 666 5.88 16.37 18.54
C PHE A 666 4.44 15.85 18.50
N SER A 667 3.49 16.72 18.15
CA SER A 667 2.08 16.32 18.04
C SER A 667 1.66 15.98 16.60
N GLU A 668 2.15 16.72 15.61
CA GLU A 668 1.76 16.55 14.20
C GLU A 668 2.97 16.51 13.26
N VAL A 669 2.81 15.82 12.13
CA VAL A 669 3.80 15.75 11.04
C VAL A 669 3.19 16.30 9.76
N LEU A 670 3.81 17.34 9.21
CA LEU A 670 3.44 17.99 7.96
C LEU A 670 4.46 17.61 6.88
N GLN A 671 4.11 16.67 6.01
CA GLN A 671 5.04 16.07 5.04
C GLN A 671 6.28 15.50 5.75
N ASP A 672 7.39 16.23 5.69
CA ASP A 672 8.67 15.87 6.32
C ASP A 672 8.99 16.79 7.51
N SER A 673 8.06 17.64 7.95
CA SER A 673 8.26 18.62 9.03
C SER A 673 7.48 18.30 10.30
N ILE A 674 8.14 18.27 11.46
CA ILE A 674 7.48 18.13 12.77
C ILE A 674 6.92 19.47 13.26
N ARG A 675 5.67 19.46 13.74
CA ARG A 675 4.93 20.60 14.29
C ARG A 675 4.61 20.37 15.77
N ASP A 676 4.48 21.48 16.51
CA ASP A 676 4.12 21.54 17.93
C ASP A 676 5.08 20.70 18.77
N VAL A 677 6.30 21.20 18.87
CA VAL A 677 7.44 20.46 19.42
C VAL A 677 7.70 20.87 20.87
N SER A 678 8.09 19.94 21.73
CA SER A 678 8.55 20.25 23.10
C SER A 678 9.75 19.42 23.50
N VAL A 679 10.61 20.02 24.33
CA VAL A 679 11.88 19.41 24.75
C VAL A 679 11.63 18.37 25.83
N ILE A 680 12.30 17.23 25.72
CA ILE A 680 12.20 16.13 26.68
C ILE A 680 13.57 15.59 27.10
N GLU A 681 13.61 14.98 28.28
CA GLU A 681 14.75 14.19 28.74
C GLU A 681 14.54 12.71 28.37
N PRO A 682 15.57 12.00 27.87
CA PRO A 682 15.43 10.61 27.41
C PRO A 682 15.01 9.65 28.55
N GLU A 683 15.38 9.95 29.80
CA GLU A 683 15.02 9.16 30.98
C GLU A 683 13.51 9.03 31.17
N TRP A 684 12.75 10.06 30.78
CA TRP A 684 11.29 10.07 30.98
C TRP A 684 10.58 9.08 30.06
N LEU A 685 11.12 8.78 28.87
CA LEU A 685 10.53 7.81 27.94
C LEU A 685 10.53 6.40 28.56
N TYR A 686 11.65 6.02 29.18
CA TYR A 686 11.80 4.72 29.84
C TYR A 686 10.96 4.61 31.12
N GLN A 687 10.89 5.69 31.92
CA GLN A 687 10.14 5.69 33.18
C GLN A 687 8.62 5.67 32.96
N LEU A 688 8.13 6.41 31.95
CA LEU A 688 6.70 6.62 31.75
C LEU A 688 6.06 5.61 30.80
N ALA A 689 6.82 4.97 29.92
CA ALA A 689 6.32 3.99 28.95
C ALA A 689 7.26 2.76 28.82
N PRO A 690 7.48 1.98 29.89
CA PRO A 690 8.39 0.82 29.86
C PRO A 690 7.92 -0.30 28.93
N GLU A 691 6.60 -0.42 28.69
CA GLU A 691 6.03 -1.40 27.76
C GLU A 691 6.27 -1.05 26.29
N TYR A 692 6.57 0.21 26.00
CA TYR A 692 6.88 0.69 24.65
C TYR A 692 8.38 0.83 24.41
N TYR A 693 9.13 1.21 25.46
CA TYR A 693 10.58 1.37 25.45
C TYR A 693 11.24 0.41 26.45
N GLU A 694 11.78 -0.72 25.97
CA GLU A 694 12.54 -1.64 26.81
C GLU A 694 13.97 -1.12 27.04
N PHE A 695 14.42 -1.14 28.31
CA PHE A 695 15.81 -0.89 28.68
C PHE A 695 16.68 -1.98 28.07
N GLY A 696 17.59 -1.61 27.16
CA GLY A 696 18.44 -2.59 26.44
C GLY A 696 18.12 -2.79 24.96
N THR A 697 17.42 -1.85 24.31
CA THR A 697 17.49 -1.78 22.84
C THR A 697 18.96 -1.56 22.44
N PHE A 698 19.52 -2.45 21.62
CA PHE A 698 20.95 -2.70 21.35
C PHE A 698 21.88 -1.49 21.05
N LYS A 699 21.36 -0.26 20.90
CA LYS A 699 22.13 0.97 20.65
C LYS A 699 22.39 1.83 21.88
N SER A 700 21.56 1.78 22.94
CA SER A 700 21.80 2.59 24.15
C SER A 700 22.98 2.09 24.97
N LEU A 701 23.21 0.76 24.99
CA LEU A 701 24.36 0.16 25.65
C LEU A 701 25.68 0.50 24.93
N VAL A 702 25.69 0.67 23.61
CA VAL A 702 26.90 1.13 22.87
C VAL A 702 27.18 2.61 23.13
N ALA A 703 26.13 3.43 23.29
CA ALA A 703 26.29 4.85 23.62
C ALA A 703 26.75 5.06 25.08
N GLU A 704 26.25 4.25 26.03
CA GLU A 704 26.64 4.35 27.44
C GLU A 704 27.94 3.61 27.79
N SER A 705 28.29 2.50 27.12
CA SER A 705 29.58 1.83 27.34
C SER A 705 30.76 2.64 26.83
N VAL A 706 30.54 3.52 25.84
CA VAL A 706 31.54 4.48 25.35
C VAL A 706 31.66 5.73 26.25
N GLN A 707 30.64 6.02 27.07
CA GLN A 707 30.66 7.16 27.99
C GLN A 707 31.08 6.81 29.43
N LYS A 708 30.89 5.56 29.88
CA LYS A 708 31.26 5.14 31.24
C LYS A 708 32.74 4.78 31.47
N GLU A 709 33.56 4.60 30.43
CA GLU A 709 35.03 4.51 30.57
C GLU A 709 35.75 5.88 30.57
N ARG A 710 35.01 7.00 30.52
CA ARG A 710 35.60 8.35 30.41
C ARG A 710 35.23 9.34 31.53
N ALA A 711 34.59 8.91 32.62
CA ALA A 711 34.19 9.86 33.66
C ALA A 711 34.20 9.31 35.09
N THR A 712 35.40 9.02 35.64
CA THR A 712 35.66 9.09 37.10
C THR A 712 37.12 9.42 37.41
N SER A 713 37.48 10.71 37.31
CA SER A 713 38.43 11.46 38.18
C SER A 713 38.68 12.82 37.50
N ALA A 714 38.41 14.00 38.05
CA ALA A 714 37.92 14.46 39.34
C ALA A 714 37.30 15.86 39.11
N VAL A 715 36.38 16.28 39.99
CA VAL A 715 35.83 17.64 40.00
C VAL A 715 36.65 18.50 40.97
N GLN A 716 37.13 19.69 40.54
CA GLN A 716 36.90 20.99 41.23
C GLN A 716 37.49 22.21 40.46
N LYS A 717 36.57 23.10 40.02
CA LYS A 717 36.54 24.59 39.80
C LYS A 717 37.88 25.39 39.81
N ARG A 718 38.18 26.48 39.06
CA ARG A 718 37.50 27.51 38.20
C ARG A 718 38.64 28.40 37.55
N PRO A 719 38.38 29.47 36.75
CA PRO A 719 38.53 29.57 35.28
C PRO A 719 39.78 30.33 34.73
N LEU A 720 39.92 30.36 33.38
CA LEU A 720 40.56 31.36 32.46
C LEU A 720 41.90 31.05 31.73
N ARG A 721 41.82 31.26 30.39
CA ARG A 721 42.82 31.70 29.37
C ARG A 721 43.76 30.68 28.66
N PHE A 722 43.99 31.02 27.38
CA PHE A 722 44.64 30.31 26.26
C PHE A 722 46.18 30.11 26.35
N ILE A 723 46.72 29.18 25.52
CA ILE A 723 47.97 29.18 24.69
C ILE A 723 48.78 27.85 24.77
N ASP A 724 49.35 27.46 23.61
CA ASP A 724 49.99 26.21 23.16
C ASP A 724 51.26 25.68 23.90
N GLY A 725 51.34 24.33 24.05
CA GLY A 725 52.49 23.39 24.02
C GLY A 725 53.68 23.51 25.02
N PRO A 726 54.57 22.49 25.17
CA PRO A 726 54.48 21.05 24.88
C PRO A 726 54.83 20.11 26.09
N GLY A 727 54.44 18.84 25.94
CA GLY A 727 55.20 17.60 26.22
C GLY A 727 55.87 17.30 27.56
N LEU A 728 55.43 16.21 28.21
CA LEU A 728 56.19 15.39 29.17
C LEU A 728 56.14 13.91 28.73
N ASP A 729 56.42 13.62 27.46
CA ASP A 729 56.79 12.26 27.01
C ASP A 729 58.25 11.93 27.34
N ASP A 730 58.97 12.85 27.99
CA ASP A 730 60.41 12.71 28.26
C ASP A 730 60.74 11.85 29.49
N PHE A 731 59.76 11.48 30.30
CA PHE A 731 60.05 10.74 31.53
C PHE A 731 59.34 9.40 31.59
N ILE A 732 59.99 8.48 30.88
CA ILE A 732 60.29 7.10 31.31
C ILE A 732 59.58 6.03 30.47
N ARG A 733 60.44 5.40 29.68
CA ARG A 733 60.27 4.36 28.69
C ARG A 733 60.78 3.03 29.27
N ASP A 734 60.23 1.94 28.74
CA ASP A 734 60.74 0.56 28.71
C ASP A 734 60.56 -0.26 30.02
N VAL A 735 60.08 -1.51 30.03
CA VAL A 735 60.49 -2.64 29.18
C VAL A 735 59.33 -3.62 28.84
N SER A 736 59.43 -4.08 27.60
CA SER A 736 58.70 -5.06 26.77
C SER A 736 58.11 -6.37 27.33
N GLY A 737 57.01 -6.80 26.69
CA GLY A 737 56.56 -8.20 26.60
C GLY A 737 55.36 -8.41 25.65
N LYS A 738 55.65 -8.78 24.39
CA LYS A 738 54.77 -8.92 23.21
C LYS A 738 53.43 -9.66 23.39
N CYS A 739 52.33 -9.07 22.90
CA CYS A 739 51.23 -9.81 22.25
C CYS A 739 50.72 -9.01 21.04
N LEU A 740 50.60 -9.68 19.89
CA LEU A 740 50.35 -9.11 18.57
C LEU A 740 48.95 -8.49 18.46
N SER A 741 48.88 -7.26 17.95
CA SER A 741 47.65 -6.55 17.62
C SER A 741 46.99 -7.11 16.35
N LYS A 742 45.78 -7.66 16.49
CA LYS A 742 44.86 -7.77 15.35
C LYS A 742 44.17 -6.42 15.17
N VAL A 743 44.68 -5.67 14.21
CA VAL A 743 44.05 -4.46 13.67
C VAL A 743 42.65 -4.82 13.15
N MET A 744 41.61 -4.32 13.82
CA MET A 744 40.31 -4.11 13.21
C MET A 744 40.31 -2.70 12.61
N PRO A 745 40.19 -2.53 11.29
CA PRO A 745 39.80 -1.23 10.75
C PRO A 745 38.33 -0.96 11.15
N LYS A 746 38.11 0.19 11.78
CA LYS A 746 36.78 0.75 12.03
C LYS A 746 36.14 1.14 10.69
N ILE A 747 34.79 1.11 10.61
CA ILE A 747 33.98 1.64 9.50
C ILE A 747 34.00 3.19 9.53
N GLU A 748 35.20 3.75 9.65
CA GLU A 748 35.50 5.18 9.64
C GLU A 748 36.67 5.46 8.69
N GLN A 749 37.10 4.48 7.89
CA GLN A 749 38.08 4.64 6.80
C GLN A 749 37.64 3.91 5.52
N THR A 750 36.39 4.12 5.12
CA THR A 750 35.98 3.99 3.71
C THR A 750 35.24 5.27 3.30
N ASP A 751 35.92 6.39 3.49
CA ASP A 751 35.62 7.63 2.78
C ASP A 751 35.95 7.40 1.30
N ARG A 752 34.93 6.95 0.56
CA ARG A 752 34.68 7.23 -0.84
C ARG A 752 33.28 6.73 -1.13
N PHE A 753 32.35 7.65 -1.33
CA PHE A 753 31.17 7.37 -2.14
C PHE A 753 31.67 6.65 -3.41
N LEU A 754 31.31 5.38 -3.57
CA LEU A 754 31.60 4.64 -4.79
C LEU A 754 31.01 5.45 -5.95
N LYS A 755 31.88 5.96 -6.83
CA LYS A 755 31.42 6.61 -8.07
C LYS A 755 30.94 5.52 -9.02
N GLU A 756 30.10 5.85 -10.00
CA GLU A 756 29.66 4.88 -11.02
C GLU A 756 30.84 4.23 -11.79
N ASP A 757 32.00 4.89 -11.81
CA ASP A 757 33.24 4.37 -12.41
C ASP A 757 33.88 3.23 -11.60
N ASP A 758 33.73 3.19 -10.27
CA ASP A 758 34.32 2.14 -9.40
C ASP A 758 33.57 0.78 -9.51
N VAL A 759 32.38 0.79 -10.12
CA VAL A 759 31.52 -0.39 -10.35
C VAL A 759 31.84 -1.08 -11.68
N ARG A 760 32.67 -0.45 -12.54
CA ARG A 760 33.08 -1.02 -13.83
C ARG A 760 34.18 -2.07 -13.64
N GLY A 761 34.09 -3.12 -14.46
CA GLY A 761 34.95 -4.30 -14.39
C GLY A 761 36.32 -4.13 -15.04
N ASP A 762 36.57 -3.06 -15.82
CA ASP A 762 37.86 -2.71 -16.46
C ASP A 762 38.69 -3.90 -16.99
N GLY A 763 38.05 -4.92 -17.58
CA GLY A 763 38.74 -6.09 -18.14
C GLY A 763 39.12 -7.21 -17.14
N LEU A 764 38.63 -7.15 -15.90
CA LEU A 764 38.87 -8.16 -14.85
C LEU A 764 38.30 -9.53 -15.22
N LYS A 765 39.04 -10.58 -14.87
CA LYS A 765 38.74 -11.96 -15.28
C LYS A 765 37.87 -12.67 -14.25
N VAL A 766 36.70 -13.15 -14.68
CA VAL A 766 35.73 -13.86 -13.82
C VAL A 766 35.64 -15.33 -14.21
N LYS A 767 35.59 -16.22 -13.22
CA LYS A 767 35.31 -17.65 -13.38
C LYS A 767 34.05 -18.02 -12.60
N PHE A 768 33.07 -18.59 -13.30
CA PHE A 768 31.88 -19.20 -12.68
C PHE A 768 32.10 -20.69 -12.44
N ILE A 769 31.76 -21.16 -11.25
CA ILE A 769 31.73 -22.59 -10.91
C ILE A 769 30.33 -22.90 -10.39
N THR A 770 29.66 -23.87 -11.00
CA THR A 770 28.24 -24.14 -10.78
C THR A 770 28.03 -25.50 -10.11
N TYR A 771 27.41 -25.49 -8.94
CA TYR A 771 27.04 -26.66 -8.16
C TYR A 771 25.54 -26.61 -7.88
N GLY A 772 24.71 -27.13 -8.79
CA GLY A 772 23.26 -27.00 -8.62
C GLY A 772 22.39 -27.67 -9.66
N CYS A 773 21.11 -27.31 -9.61
CA CYS A 773 20.07 -27.80 -10.52
C CYS A 773 19.98 -26.94 -11.80
N GLN A 774 19.09 -27.31 -12.72
CA GLN A 774 18.87 -26.58 -13.99
C GLN A 774 18.61 -25.08 -13.78
N MET A 775 17.99 -24.69 -12.66
CA MET A 775 17.77 -23.28 -12.34
C MET A 775 19.05 -22.51 -12.04
N ASN A 776 20.02 -23.14 -11.37
CA ASN A 776 21.30 -22.50 -11.07
C ASN A 776 22.09 -22.21 -12.35
N VAL A 777 21.95 -23.05 -13.38
CA VAL A 777 22.56 -22.81 -14.69
C VAL A 777 22.00 -21.55 -15.33
N ASN A 778 20.67 -21.40 -15.34
CA ASN A 778 19.99 -20.18 -15.79
C ASN A 778 20.37 -18.95 -14.95
N ASP A 779 20.46 -19.10 -13.63
CA ASP A 779 20.87 -18.00 -12.74
C ASP A 779 22.32 -17.55 -13.04
N VAL A 780 23.21 -18.47 -13.44
CA VAL A 780 24.59 -18.14 -13.85
C VAL A 780 24.60 -17.37 -15.16
N GLU A 781 23.75 -17.72 -16.13
CA GLU A 781 23.64 -16.99 -17.40
C GLU A 781 23.14 -15.56 -17.21
N LEU A 782 22.24 -15.35 -16.24
CA LEU A 782 21.78 -14.02 -15.84
C LEU A 782 22.89 -13.21 -15.18
N VAL A 783 23.60 -13.80 -14.21
CA VAL A 783 24.73 -13.14 -13.54
C VAL A 783 25.86 -12.84 -14.52
N ARG A 784 26.12 -13.75 -15.48
CA ARG A 784 27.09 -13.55 -16.56
C ARG A 784 26.72 -12.34 -17.42
N SER A 785 25.47 -12.22 -17.83
CA SER A 785 24.98 -11.07 -18.59
C SER A 785 25.26 -9.76 -17.85
N LEU A 786 24.89 -9.69 -16.56
CA LEU A 786 25.09 -8.51 -15.72
C LEU A 786 26.57 -8.09 -15.61
N LEU A 787 27.48 -9.06 -15.43
CA LEU A 787 28.91 -8.78 -15.30
C LEU A 787 29.56 -8.41 -16.65
N LEU A 788 29.13 -9.02 -17.77
CA LEU A 788 29.59 -8.64 -19.11
C LEU A 788 29.17 -7.21 -19.46
N THR A 789 27.92 -6.81 -19.20
CA THR A 789 27.43 -5.43 -19.43
C THR A 789 28.24 -4.40 -18.63
N LYS A 790 28.85 -4.80 -17.51
CA LYS A 790 29.70 -3.94 -16.67
C LYS A 790 31.20 -4.04 -16.97
N GLY A 791 31.62 -4.77 -18.01
CA GLY A 791 33.01 -4.78 -18.48
C GLY A 791 33.93 -5.84 -17.89
N TYR A 792 33.38 -6.90 -17.27
CA TYR A 792 34.15 -8.07 -16.84
C TYR A 792 34.38 -9.06 -18.00
N VAL A 793 35.46 -9.85 -17.97
CA VAL A 793 35.82 -10.83 -19.01
C VAL A 793 35.79 -12.25 -18.43
N GLU A 794 35.13 -13.20 -19.10
CA GLU A 794 35.09 -14.59 -18.63
C GLU A 794 36.39 -15.36 -18.95
N THR A 795 36.85 -16.20 -18.02
CA THR A 795 38.01 -17.08 -18.24
C THR A 795 37.74 -18.52 -17.81
N THR A 796 38.33 -19.48 -18.52
CA THR A 796 38.25 -20.91 -18.19
C THR A 796 39.30 -21.35 -17.17
N ASP A 797 40.44 -20.66 -17.11
CA ASP A 797 41.58 -20.94 -16.21
C ASP A 797 41.40 -20.34 -14.81
N ILE A 798 41.35 -21.19 -13.77
CA ILE A 798 41.22 -20.75 -12.36
C ILE A 798 42.40 -19.87 -11.91
N LYS A 799 43.62 -20.11 -12.43
CA LYS A 799 44.84 -19.38 -12.06
C LYS A 799 44.88 -17.95 -12.61
N LYS A 800 44.13 -17.65 -13.68
CA LYS A 800 44.09 -16.33 -14.33
C LYS A 800 42.88 -15.49 -13.92
N ALA A 801 42.01 -16.02 -13.05
CA ALA A 801 40.78 -15.37 -12.62
C ALA A 801 41.01 -14.42 -11.43
N ASP A 802 40.54 -13.19 -11.54
CA ASP A 802 40.54 -12.15 -10.50
C ASP A 802 39.33 -12.28 -9.57
N VAL A 803 38.22 -12.82 -10.08
CA VAL A 803 37.01 -13.12 -9.32
C VAL A 803 36.57 -14.56 -9.59
N VAL A 804 36.34 -15.33 -8.53
CA VAL A 804 35.73 -16.67 -8.63
C VAL A 804 34.37 -16.64 -7.96
N LEU A 805 33.32 -17.00 -8.71
CA LEU A 805 31.94 -17.02 -8.25
C LEU A 805 31.42 -18.45 -8.21
N LEU A 806 31.16 -18.94 -7.00
CA LEU A 806 30.62 -20.27 -6.74
C LEU A 806 29.10 -20.20 -6.62
N MET A 807 28.38 -20.70 -7.63
CA MET A 807 26.92 -20.75 -7.64
C MET A 807 26.42 -22.06 -7.05
N THR A 808 25.68 -22.00 -5.94
CA THR A 808 25.33 -23.18 -5.12
C THR A 808 23.82 -23.32 -4.90
N CYS A 809 23.37 -24.56 -4.62
CA CYS A 809 21.98 -24.87 -4.33
C CYS A 809 21.87 -25.65 -3.02
N SER A 810 21.09 -25.17 -2.05
CA SER A 810 20.81 -25.87 -0.78
C SER A 810 19.76 -26.98 -0.88
N ILE A 811 19.36 -27.35 -2.10
CA ILE A 811 18.25 -28.29 -2.31
C ILE A 811 18.72 -29.75 -2.40
N ARG A 812 20.02 -30.04 -2.62
CA ARG A 812 20.54 -31.42 -2.74
C ARG A 812 21.64 -31.68 -1.70
N GLU A 813 21.49 -32.77 -0.95
CA GLU A 813 22.53 -33.26 -0.03
C GLU A 813 23.83 -33.57 -0.79
N GLY A 814 24.97 -33.20 -0.20
CA GLY A 814 26.31 -33.42 -0.76
C GLY A 814 26.86 -32.31 -1.67
N ALA A 815 26.04 -31.36 -2.14
CA ALA A 815 26.54 -30.18 -2.84
C ALA A 815 27.33 -29.25 -1.90
N GLU A 816 26.90 -29.14 -0.65
CA GLU A 816 27.50 -28.29 0.37
C GLU A 816 28.91 -28.74 0.76
N ASN A 817 29.08 -30.04 1.07
CA ASN A 817 30.40 -30.60 1.40
C ASN A 817 31.40 -30.44 0.23
N LYS A 818 30.93 -30.54 -1.02
CA LYS A 818 31.75 -30.29 -2.21
C LYS A 818 32.18 -28.83 -2.30
N VAL A 819 31.28 -27.88 -2.05
CA VAL A 819 31.59 -26.44 -2.03
C VAL A 819 32.62 -26.11 -0.96
N TRP A 820 32.49 -26.68 0.24
CA TRP A 820 33.45 -26.46 1.32
C TRP A 820 34.84 -27.02 1.00
N ASN A 821 34.92 -28.19 0.36
CA ASN A 821 36.18 -28.76 -0.09
C ASN A 821 36.81 -27.92 -1.22
N GLU A 822 35.99 -27.45 -2.16
CA GLU A 822 36.44 -26.57 -3.25
C GLU A 822 36.96 -25.22 -2.72
N LEU A 823 36.27 -24.60 -1.75
CA LEU A 823 36.70 -23.35 -1.10
C LEU A 823 38.05 -23.50 -0.39
N LYS A 824 38.31 -24.67 0.23
CA LYS A 824 39.60 -24.96 0.87
C LYS A 824 40.73 -25.09 -0.16
N GLU A 825 40.47 -25.71 -1.30
CA GLU A 825 41.46 -25.84 -2.39
C GLU A 825 41.72 -24.51 -3.12
N LEU A 826 40.68 -23.69 -3.34
CA LEU A 826 40.81 -22.37 -3.97
C LEU A 826 41.70 -21.41 -3.16
N LYS A 827 41.67 -21.50 -1.82
CA LYS A 827 42.54 -20.70 -0.92
C LYS A 827 44.01 -21.11 -1.01
N LYS A 828 44.33 -22.39 -1.23
CA LYS A 828 45.71 -22.86 -1.41
C LYS A 828 46.32 -22.34 -2.72
N ILE A 829 45.47 -22.17 -3.74
CA ILE A 829 45.89 -21.77 -5.09
C ILE A 829 46.02 -20.23 -5.21
N ARG A 830 45.32 -19.44 -4.39
CA ARG A 830 45.31 -17.97 -4.49
C ARG A 830 46.04 -17.31 -3.32
N GLY A 831 47.02 -16.46 -3.64
CA GLY A 831 47.59 -15.51 -2.69
C GLY A 831 46.61 -14.38 -2.31
N LYS A 832 47.04 -13.45 -1.42
CA LYS A 832 46.25 -12.38 -0.76
C LYS A 832 45.47 -11.37 -1.65
N ARG A 833 45.46 -11.49 -2.99
CA ARG A 833 44.92 -10.46 -3.92
C ARG A 833 43.63 -10.82 -4.68
N GLY A 834 43.08 -12.02 -4.50
CA GLY A 834 41.92 -12.47 -5.28
C GLY A 834 40.60 -12.48 -4.51
N VAL A 835 39.50 -11.98 -5.10
CA VAL A 835 38.15 -11.98 -4.49
C VAL A 835 37.43 -13.30 -4.76
N THR A 836 36.91 -13.94 -3.71
CA THR A 836 36.14 -15.19 -3.80
C THR A 836 34.72 -14.96 -3.32
N GLY A 837 33.75 -15.07 -4.24
CA GLY A 837 32.34 -14.90 -3.95
C GLY A 837 31.59 -16.23 -3.99
N VAL A 838 30.69 -16.44 -3.04
CA VAL A 838 29.70 -17.52 -3.06
C VAL A 838 28.33 -16.91 -3.33
N LEU A 839 27.67 -17.42 -4.35
CA LEU A 839 26.36 -17.00 -4.80
C LEU A 839 25.36 -18.15 -4.57
N GLY A 840 24.24 -17.86 -3.92
CA GLY A 840 23.22 -18.86 -3.56
C GLY A 840 23.27 -19.29 -2.09
N LEU A 841 22.50 -20.34 -1.75
CA LEU A 841 22.29 -20.78 -0.37
C LEU A 841 23.41 -21.71 0.12
N ILE A 842 24.08 -21.31 1.20
CA ILE A 842 24.98 -22.16 2.00
C ILE A 842 24.20 -22.70 3.20
N SER A 843 24.18 -24.03 3.39
CA SER A 843 23.84 -24.64 4.69
C SER A 843 25.13 -25.02 5.41
N ILE A 844 25.18 -24.77 6.72
CA ILE A 844 26.34 -25.07 7.57
C ILE A 844 26.03 -26.38 8.30
N SER A 845 26.49 -27.50 7.74
CA SER A 845 26.19 -28.85 8.23
C SER A 845 26.80 -29.17 9.60
N HIS A 846 27.83 -28.44 10.07
CA HIS A 846 28.45 -28.68 11.37
C HIS A 846 27.82 -27.90 12.55
N LEU A 847 26.75 -27.11 12.31
CA LEU A 847 26.09 -26.34 13.38
C LEU A 847 24.55 -26.35 13.33
N GLY A 848 23.92 -27.19 12.49
CA GLY A 848 22.46 -27.29 12.43
C GLY A 848 21.79 -25.93 12.17
N CYS A 849 22.26 -25.19 11.15
CA CYS A 849 21.72 -23.88 10.77
C CYS A 849 21.62 -23.68 9.23
N CYS A 850 20.39 -23.53 8.74
CA CYS A 850 20.01 -23.27 7.37
C CYS A 850 19.20 -21.96 7.30
N MET A 851 19.90 -20.82 7.26
CA MET A 851 19.55 -19.54 6.61
C MET A 851 20.48 -18.41 7.06
N ALA A 852 21.11 -17.74 6.09
CA ALA A 852 21.99 -16.59 6.31
C ALA A 852 21.31 -15.37 7.00
N GLU A 853 19.98 -15.32 7.09
CA GLU A 853 19.25 -14.23 7.76
C GLU A 853 19.43 -14.20 9.29
N ARG A 854 19.63 -15.36 9.94
CA ARG A 854 19.97 -15.43 11.38
C ARG A 854 21.45 -15.65 11.64
N VAL A 855 22.23 -15.83 10.59
CA VAL A 855 23.67 -16.11 10.67
C VAL A 855 24.49 -14.84 10.42
N LYS A 856 23.90 -13.64 10.51
CA LYS A 856 24.69 -12.38 10.51
C LYS A 856 25.75 -12.38 11.62
N HIS A 857 25.48 -13.01 12.76
CA HIS A 857 26.39 -13.10 13.90
C HIS A 857 27.27 -14.36 13.90
N ASN A 858 26.79 -15.50 13.36
CA ASN A 858 27.50 -16.79 13.43
C ASN A 858 28.30 -17.15 12.15
N LEU A 859 28.09 -16.48 11.00
CA LEU A 859 28.92 -16.69 9.78
C LEU A 859 30.31 -16.12 9.98
N LEU A 860 30.40 -15.00 10.71
CA LEU A 860 31.65 -14.29 11.01
C LEU A 860 32.65 -15.16 11.80
N ALA A 861 32.17 -16.14 12.57
CA ALA A 861 33.03 -17.04 13.35
C ALA A 861 33.61 -18.21 12.51
N CYS A 862 33.02 -18.54 11.36
CA CYS A 862 33.36 -19.75 10.60
C CYS A 862 33.88 -19.51 9.17
N THR A 863 33.96 -18.26 8.67
CA THR A 863 34.37 -17.99 7.28
C THR A 863 35.51 -16.99 7.14
N GLU A 864 36.75 -17.41 7.42
CA GLU A 864 37.96 -16.73 6.93
C GLU A 864 38.25 -16.99 5.43
N ASN A 865 37.28 -17.54 4.68
CA ASN A 865 37.49 -18.12 3.34
C ASN A 865 36.55 -17.56 2.25
N VAL A 866 35.67 -16.60 2.56
CA VAL A 866 34.67 -16.07 1.61
C VAL A 866 34.59 -14.55 1.73
N ASP A 867 34.66 -13.83 0.60
CA ASP A 867 34.67 -12.36 0.57
C ASP A 867 33.30 -11.75 0.21
N VAL A 868 32.50 -12.46 -0.60
CA VAL A 868 31.14 -12.04 -1.02
C VAL A 868 30.14 -13.17 -0.81
N VAL A 869 28.98 -12.87 -0.22
CA VAL A 869 27.82 -13.78 -0.16
C VAL A 869 26.59 -13.06 -0.70
N ALA A 870 26.02 -13.55 -1.80
CA ALA A 870 24.78 -13.00 -2.36
C ALA A 870 23.66 -14.05 -2.50
N GLY A 871 22.47 -13.69 -2.03
CA GLY A 871 21.25 -14.46 -2.24
C GLY A 871 20.74 -14.34 -3.68
N PRO A 872 19.84 -15.25 -4.11
CA PRO A 872 19.32 -15.25 -5.47
C PRO A 872 18.68 -13.92 -5.87
N ASP A 873 17.90 -13.31 -4.98
CA ASP A 873 17.21 -12.03 -5.26
C ASP A 873 18.14 -10.81 -5.21
N SER A 874 19.40 -10.97 -4.78
CA SER A 874 20.38 -9.87 -4.64
C SER A 874 21.41 -9.84 -5.77
N TYR A 875 21.21 -10.60 -6.86
CA TYR A 875 22.17 -10.64 -7.98
C TYR A 875 22.37 -9.30 -8.69
N ARG A 876 21.38 -8.39 -8.69
CA ARG A 876 21.50 -7.03 -9.24
C ARG A 876 22.56 -6.20 -8.51
N ASP A 877 22.69 -6.40 -7.19
CA ASP A 877 23.67 -5.70 -6.37
C ASP A 877 25.08 -6.32 -6.47
N LEU A 878 25.25 -7.43 -7.20
CA LEU A 878 26.52 -8.14 -7.26
C LEU A 878 27.71 -7.26 -7.70
N PRO A 879 27.60 -6.38 -8.71
CA PRO A 879 28.70 -5.47 -9.08
C PRO A 879 29.11 -4.55 -7.93
N ARG A 880 28.13 -4.05 -7.16
CA ARG A 880 28.38 -3.23 -5.96
C ARG A 880 29.02 -4.05 -4.84
N LEU A 881 28.57 -5.28 -4.61
CA LEU A 881 29.15 -6.18 -3.60
C LEU A 881 30.59 -6.57 -3.95
N LEU A 882 30.90 -6.78 -5.24
CA LEU A 882 32.26 -7.03 -5.71
C LEU A 882 33.16 -5.81 -5.55
N ALA A 883 32.66 -4.60 -5.79
CA ALA A 883 33.41 -3.36 -5.54
C ALA A 883 33.73 -3.18 -4.05
N VAL A 884 32.78 -3.50 -3.16
CA VAL A 884 33.00 -3.47 -1.70
C VAL A 884 34.02 -4.54 -1.28
N ALA A 885 33.95 -5.76 -1.80
CA ALA A 885 34.93 -6.80 -1.51
C ALA A 885 36.35 -6.45 -1.98
N ARG A 886 36.50 -5.75 -3.11
CA ARG A 886 37.79 -5.24 -3.57
C ARG A 886 38.41 -4.20 -2.63
N SER A 887 37.59 -3.48 -1.85
CA SER A 887 38.07 -2.53 -0.83
C SER A 887 38.56 -3.21 0.46
N GLY A 888 38.52 -4.54 0.54
CA GLY A 888 39.00 -5.32 1.68
C GLY A 888 37.94 -5.60 2.75
N SER A 889 36.67 -5.29 2.48
CA SER A 889 35.53 -5.52 3.39
C SER A 889 34.66 -6.67 2.91
N MET A 890 34.24 -7.57 3.82
CA MET A 890 33.28 -8.63 3.48
C MET A 890 31.92 -8.05 3.10
N ALA A 891 31.34 -8.49 1.98
CA ALA A 891 30.06 -8.00 1.49
C ALA A 891 29.00 -9.13 1.49
N ILE A 892 27.91 -8.94 2.25
CA ILE A 892 26.84 -9.94 2.41
C ILE A 892 25.49 -9.31 2.10
N ASN A 893 24.76 -9.83 1.10
CA ASN A 893 23.37 -9.47 0.83
C ASN A 893 22.53 -10.73 0.58
N VAL A 894 21.63 -11.07 1.49
CA VAL A 894 20.74 -12.25 1.38
C VAL A 894 19.29 -11.89 1.70
N GLN A 895 18.93 -10.59 1.64
CA GLN A 895 17.56 -10.16 1.90
C GLN A 895 16.65 -10.52 0.71
N LEU A 896 15.51 -11.14 1.02
CA LEU A 896 14.46 -11.43 0.03
C LEU A 896 13.68 -10.12 -0.22
N SER A 897 13.91 -9.47 -1.35
CA SER A 897 13.14 -8.28 -1.75
C SER A 897 11.71 -8.68 -2.13
N LEU A 898 10.74 -7.78 -1.92
CA LEU A 898 9.34 -8.03 -2.30
C LEU A 898 9.06 -7.77 -3.79
N ASP A 899 9.89 -6.95 -4.46
CA ASP A 899 9.49 -6.26 -5.71
C ASP A 899 10.37 -6.50 -6.95
N GLU A 900 11.28 -7.48 -6.99
CA GLU A 900 12.14 -7.64 -8.18
C GLU A 900 11.84 -8.92 -9.01
N THR A 901 11.15 -8.72 -10.13
CA THR A 901 11.21 -9.62 -11.31
C THR A 901 12.27 -9.10 -12.28
N TYR A 902 13.16 -9.99 -12.74
CA TYR A 902 14.28 -9.72 -13.66
C TYR A 902 13.83 -9.38 -15.10
N ALA A 903 12.87 -8.49 -15.25
CA ALA A 903 12.18 -8.23 -16.52
C ALA A 903 13.11 -7.66 -17.62
N ASP A 904 14.22 -7.00 -17.23
CA ASP A 904 15.03 -6.17 -18.13
C ASP A 904 16.40 -6.78 -18.51
N ILE A 905 16.72 -8.00 -18.06
CA ILE A 905 18.05 -8.60 -18.29
C ILE A 905 17.91 -9.83 -19.20
N ALA A 906 18.34 -9.70 -20.45
CA ALA A 906 18.47 -10.84 -21.36
C ALA A 906 19.70 -11.70 -20.98
N PRO A 907 19.56 -13.02 -20.74
CA PRO A 907 20.68 -13.88 -20.37
C PRO A 907 21.65 -14.08 -21.56
N VAL A 908 22.96 -14.13 -21.28
CA VAL A 908 24.01 -14.35 -22.30
C VAL A 908 24.62 -15.74 -22.09
N ARG A 909 24.59 -16.58 -23.14
CA ARG A 909 25.04 -17.99 -23.10
C ARG A 909 26.55 -18.15 -23.26
N SER A 910 27.12 -19.19 -22.64
CA SER A 910 28.52 -19.59 -22.90
C SER A 910 28.69 -20.38 -24.19
N ASP A 911 27.76 -21.28 -24.50
CA ASP A 911 27.89 -22.22 -25.62
C ASP A 911 26.88 -21.90 -26.73
N LYS A 912 27.35 -21.12 -27.73
CA LYS A 912 26.59 -20.80 -28.95
C LYS A 912 26.24 -22.04 -29.80
N SER A 913 26.84 -23.19 -29.50
CA SER A 913 26.59 -24.48 -30.16
C SER A 913 25.40 -25.25 -29.59
N SER A 914 24.93 -24.91 -28.39
CA SER A 914 23.80 -25.60 -27.74
C SER A 914 22.46 -25.21 -28.38
N ARG A 915 21.69 -26.21 -28.82
CA ARG A 915 20.39 -26.02 -29.52
C ARG A 915 19.19 -26.06 -28.59
N THR A 916 19.42 -26.17 -27.28
CA THR A 916 18.41 -26.19 -26.22
C THR A 916 18.54 -24.99 -25.29
N ALA A 917 17.45 -24.63 -24.64
CA ALA A 917 17.33 -23.41 -23.85
C ALA A 917 16.49 -23.60 -22.60
N PHE A 918 16.82 -22.87 -21.54
CA PHE A 918 16.00 -22.75 -20.35
C PHE A 918 15.50 -21.32 -20.22
N VAL A 919 14.19 -21.15 -19.98
CA VAL A 919 13.58 -19.83 -19.79
C VAL A 919 12.82 -19.84 -18.48
N SER A 920 13.22 -19.01 -17.52
CA SER A 920 12.51 -18.91 -16.24
C SER A 920 11.27 -18.03 -16.36
N ILE A 921 10.09 -18.61 -16.13
CA ILE A 921 8.80 -17.92 -16.23
C ILE A 921 8.26 -17.46 -14.86
N MET A 922 8.71 -18.09 -13.77
CA MET A 922 8.26 -17.76 -12.41
C MET A 922 9.27 -18.15 -11.35
N ARG A 923 9.12 -17.55 -10.16
CA ARG A 923 9.92 -17.85 -8.97
C ARG A 923 9.05 -17.94 -7.71
N GLY A 924 9.51 -18.71 -6.72
CA GLY A 924 8.84 -18.88 -5.43
C GLY A 924 7.77 -19.98 -5.44
N CYS A 925 7.26 -20.33 -4.25
CA CYS A 925 6.21 -21.33 -4.12
C CYS A 925 5.29 -21.01 -2.92
N ASP A 926 3.98 -21.00 -3.15
CA ASP A 926 2.96 -20.75 -2.12
C ASP A 926 2.48 -22.08 -1.50
N ASN A 927 2.85 -23.21 -2.10
CA ASN A 927 2.59 -24.54 -1.55
C ASN A 927 3.51 -24.80 -0.34
N MET A 928 3.04 -24.42 0.84
CA MET A 928 3.71 -24.65 2.13
C MET A 928 3.65 -26.12 2.58
N CYS A 929 4.18 -27.02 1.75
CA CYS A 929 4.31 -28.45 2.04
C CYS A 929 5.16 -28.66 3.30
N THR A 930 4.85 -29.69 4.07
CA THR A 930 5.43 -29.90 5.41
C THR A 930 6.95 -30.10 5.37
N TYR A 931 7.47 -30.66 4.27
CA TYR A 931 8.89 -30.98 4.06
C TYR A 931 9.65 -30.01 3.14
N CYS A 932 8.94 -29.09 2.46
CA CYS A 932 9.55 -28.29 1.41
C CYS A 932 10.15 -27.00 1.98
N VAL A 933 11.43 -26.75 1.68
CA VAL A 933 12.14 -25.54 2.13
C VAL A 933 11.96 -24.34 1.17
N VAL A 934 11.48 -24.60 -0.05
CA VAL A 934 11.40 -23.63 -1.16
C VAL A 934 10.66 -22.32 -0.80
N PRO A 935 9.50 -22.33 -0.10
CA PRO A 935 8.82 -21.09 0.27
C PRO A 935 9.64 -20.18 1.17
N TYR A 936 10.53 -20.77 1.98
CA TYR A 936 11.41 -20.04 2.89
C TYR A 936 12.67 -19.53 2.19
N THR A 937 13.15 -20.22 1.16
CA THR A 937 14.42 -19.88 0.48
C THR A 937 14.24 -19.02 -0.76
N ARG A 938 13.07 -19.07 -1.43
CA ARG A 938 12.77 -18.35 -2.66
C ARG A 938 11.55 -17.43 -2.55
N GLY A 939 10.95 -17.35 -1.36
CA GLY A 939 9.77 -16.52 -1.11
C GLY A 939 8.49 -17.01 -1.79
N ARG A 940 7.49 -16.12 -1.82
CA ARG A 940 6.16 -16.34 -2.41
C ARG A 940 6.19 -16.39 -3.94
N GLU A 941 5.18 -17.03 -4.55
CA GLU A 941 5.06 -17.16 -6.01
C GLU A 941 4.98 -15.79 -6.71
N ARG A 942 5.84 -15.60 -7.73
CA ARG A 942 5.92 -14.42 -8.59
C ARG A 942 6.07 -14.85 -10.04
N SER A 943 5.19 -14.37 -10.90
CA SER A 943 5.27 -14.57 -12.35
C SER A 943 6.05 -13.45 -13.00
N ARG A 944 6.84 -13.79 -14.02
CA ARG A 944 7.46 -12.82 -14.92
C ARG A 944 6.42 -12.29 -15.92
N PRO A 945 6.47 -11.01 -16.32
CA PRO A 945 5.58 -10.47 -17.34
C PRO A 945 5.61 -11.26 -18.65
N LEU A 946 4.45 -11.37 -19.30
CA LEU A 946 4.24 -12.14 -20.53
C LEU A 946 5.14 -11.64 -21.68
N ASP A 947 5.17 -10.33 -21.93
CA ASP A 947 5.92 -9.75 -23.05
C ASP A 947 7.42 -10.00 -22.95
N SER A 948 7.98 -9.87 -21.75
CA SER A 948 9.39 -10.16 -21.47
C SER A 948 9.77 -11.62 -21.77
N ILE A 949 8.84 -12.58 -21.58
CA ILE A 949 9.05 -13.98 -21.92
C ILE A 949 8.99 -14.19 -23.44
N LEU A 950 8.02 -13.56 -24.11
CA LEU A 950 7.84 -13.68 -25.56
C LEU A 950 9.04 -13.09 -26.31
N ASP A 951 9.55 -11.93 -25.89
CA ASP A 951 10.71 -11.28 -26.47
C ASP A 951 11.98 -12.13 -26.33
N GLU A 952 12.19 -12.75 -25.15
CA GLU A 952 13.31 -13.65 -24.95
C GLU A 952 13.22 -14.88 -25.87
N ILE A 953 12.05 -15.51 -25.97
CA ILE A 953 11.86 -16.69 -26.82
C ILE A 953 12.07 -16.34 -28.29
N LYS A 954 11.60 -15.18 -28.74
CA LYS A 954 11.83 -14.67 -30.10
C LYS A 954 13.32 -14.51 -30.37
N HIS A 955 14.06 -13.90 -29.44
CA HIS A 955 15.51 -13.76 -29.57
C HIS A 955 16.23 -15.11 -29.60
N LEU A 956 15.77 -16.10 -28.82
CA LEU A 956 16.31 -17.46 -28.85
C LEU A 956 16.00 -18.18 -30.17
N SER A 957 14.84 -17.91 -30.75
CA SER A 957 14.45 -18.38 -32.09
C SER A 957 15.42 -17.86 -33.15
N ASP A 958 15.71 -16.56 -33.13
CA ASP A 958 16.64 -15.92 -34.07
C ASP A 958 18.07 -16.47 -33.96
N GLN A 959 18.47 -16.92 -32.77
CA GLN A 959 19.76 -17.59 -32.51
C GLN A 959 19.80 -19.05 -32.99
N GLY A 960 18.69 -19.59 -33.51
CA GLY A 960 18.60 -20.96 -34.03
C GLY A 960 18.48 -22.04 -32.95
N VAL A 961 17.90 -21.72 -31.79
CA VAL A 961 17.49 -22.68 -30.76
C VAL A 961 16.29 -23.49 -31.26
N LYS A 962 16.31 -24.81 -31.07
CA LYS A 962 15.23 -25.70 -31.52
C LYS A 962 14.37 -26.26 -30.40
N GLN A 963 14.77 -26.08 -29.14
CA GLN A 963 13.97 -26.51 -27.98
C GLN A 963 14.12 -25.54 -26.80
N VAL A 964 12.99 -25.09 -26.25
CA VAL A 964 12.89 -24.25 -25.06
C VAL A 964 12.20 -25.01 -23.93
N THR A 965 12.77 -24.94 -22.73
CA THR A 965 12.19 -25.49 -21.51
C THR A 965 11.82 -24.36 -20.55
N LEU A 966 10.53 -24.19 -20.31
CA LEU A 966 9.97 -23.26 -19.32
C LEU A 966 10.24 -23.78 -17.91
N LEU A 967 10.93 -22.97 -17.11
CA LEU A 967 11.34 -23.27 -15.73
C LEU A 967 10.51 -22.48 -14.71
N GLY A 968 10.09 -23.18 -13.66
CA GLY A 968 9.42 -22.63 -12.50
C GLY A 968 9.28 -23.67 -11.39
N GLN A 969 8.99 -23.24 -10.16
CA GLN A 969 8.72 -24.18 -9.05
C GLN A 969 7.30 -24.77 -9.13
N ASN A 970 6.34 -24.01 -9.66
CA ASN A 970 4.98 -24.47 -9.92
C ASN A 970 4.43 -23.82 -11.20
N VAL A 971 4.94 -24.23 -12.37
CA VAL A 971 4.69 -23.53 -13.66
C VAL A 971 3.20 -23.29 -13.97
N ASN A 972 2.32 -24.20 -13.57
CA ASN A 972 0.88 -24.07 -13.83
C ASN A 972 0.19 -22.97 -13.00
N SER A 973 0.80 -22.51 -11.92
CA SER A 973 0.31 -21.37 -11.13
C SER A 973 0.61 -20.01 -11.76
N TYR A 974 1.17 -19.99 -12.98
CA TYR A 974 1.57 -18.76 -13.65
C TYR A 974 0.38 -17.83 -13.82
N ARG A 975 0.50 -16.63 -13.24
CA ARG A 975 -0.45 -15.55 -13.36
C ARG A 975 0.27 -14.22 -13.44
N ASP A 976 0.23 -13.64 -14.63
CA ASP A 976 0.78 -12.31 -14.84
C ASP A 976 -0.23 -11.23 -14.40
N LEU A 977 0.18 -10.39 -13.44
CA LEU A 977 -0.61 -9.29 -12.89
C LEU A 977 -0.16 -7.92 -13.40
N SER A 978 0.92 -7.87 -14.20
CA SER A 978 1.59 -6.63 -14.58
C SER A 978 0.72 -5.67 -15.41
N GLU A 979 -0.26 -6.18 -16.16
CA GLU A 979 -1.16 -5.39 -17.00
C GLU A 979 -2.59 -5.21 -16.46
N THR A 980 -2.85 -5.30 -15.14
CA THR A 980 -4.23 -5.09 -14.65
C THR A 980 -4.64 -3.61 -14.59
N SER A 981 -4.85 -3.03 -15.77
CA SER A 981 -5.98 -2.14 -16.05
C SER A 981 -7.24 -3.01 -16.24
N PHE A 982 -8.24 -2.79 -15.39
CA PHE A 982 -9.58 -3.42 -15.42
C PHE A 982 -9.70 -4.94 -15.11
N PRO A 983 -10.64 -5.34 -14.23
CA PRO A 983 -11.21 -6.67 -14.29
C PRO A 983 -12.21 -6.70 -15.45
N LEU A 984 -11.86 -7.36 -16.56
CA LEU A 984 -12.89 -7.76 -17.53
C LEU A 984 -13.87 -8.73 -16.83
N PRO A 985 -15.19 -8.54 -16.96
CA PRO A 985 -16.14 -9.58 -16.63
C PRO A 985 -16.00 -10.68 -17.70
N SER A 986 -16.11 -11.95 -17.30
CA SER A 986 -16.14 -13.15 -18.18
C SER A 986 -14.81 -13.71 -18.71
N ILE A 987 -13.91 -14.12 -17.81
CA ILE A 987 -13.09 -15.31 -18.07
C ILE A 987 -13.31 -16.28 -16.90
N ALA A 988 -13.77 -17.49 -17.23
CA ALA A 988 -14.11 -18.53 -16.26
C ALA A 988 -13.01 -18.70 -15.21
N GLU A 989 -13.41 -18.86 -13.94
CA GLU A 989 -12.48 -19.23 -12.88
C GLU A 989 -11.67 -20.45 -13.34
N PRO A 990 -10.32 -20.43 -13.33
CA PRO A 990 -9.55 -21.62 -13.64
C PRO A 990 -9.88 -22.68 -12.59
N GLY A 991 -10.67 -23.67 -13.00
CA GLY A 991 -11.16 -24.71 -12.13
C GLY A 991 -9.99 -25.49 -11.55
N LEU A 992 -9.92 -25.57 -10.22
CA LEU A 992 -9.13 -26.60 -9.55
C LEU A 992 -9.53 -27.96 -10.12
N ALA A 993 -8.56 -28.84 -10.34
CA ALA A 993 -8.88 -30.20 -10.72
C ALA A 993 -9.85 -30.81 -9.68
N PRO A 994 -10.91 -31.54 -10.10
CA PRO A 994 -11.90 -32.08 -9.18
C PRO A 994 -11.26 -33.02 -8.16
N GLY A 995 -11.59 -32.83 -6.88
CA GLY A 995 -11.01 -33.59 -5.76
C GLY A 995 -9.75 -32.97 -5.13
N PHE A 996 -9.26 -31.83 -5.64
CA PHE A 996 -8.10 -31.14 -5.08
C PHE A 996 -8.52 -29.95 -4.20
N GLN A 997 -7.94 -29.85 -3.00
CA GLN A 997 -8.17 -28.78 -2.03
C GLN A 997 -6.92 -27.93 -1.83
N THR A 998 -7.08 -26.61 -1.71
CA THR A 998 -5.99 -25.70 -1.37
C THR A 998 -6.27 -24.96 -0.07
N LYS A 999 -5.30 -25.00 0.86
CA LYS A 999 -5.35 -24.22 2.11
C LYS A 999 -5.15 -22.70 1.88
N TYR A 1000 -4.67 -22.32 0.69
CA TYR A 1000 -4.33 -20.94 0.34
C TYR A 1000 -5.31 -20.38 -0.68
N LYS A 1001 -5.63 -19.10 -0.56
CA LYS A 1001 -6.55 -18.40 -1.47
C LYS A 1001 -5.93 -18.33 -2.87
N PRO A 1002 -6.63 -18.79 -3.92
CA PRO A 1002 -6.17 -18.54 -5.29
C PRO A 1002 -6.11 -17.02 -5.53
N LYS A 1003 -5.06 -16.55 -6.21
CA LYS A 1003 -4.96 -15.15 -6.68
C LYS A 1003 -6.16 -14.84 -7.61
N LYS A 1004 -6.63 -13.60 -7.71
CA LYS A 1004 -7.73 -13.24 -8.63
C LYS A 1004 -7.20 -12.32 -9.71
N GLY A 1005 -7.57 -12.57 -10.97
CA GLY A 1005 -7.11 -11.81 -12.15
C GLY A 1005 -5.76 -12.26 -12.72
N GLY A 1006 -5.43 -11.70 -13.90
CA GLY A 1006 -4.17 -11.90 -14.62
C GLY A 1006 -4.21 -12.91 -15.78
N HIS A 1007 -3.23 -12.85 -16.69
CA HIS A 1007 -3.07 -13.82 -17.79
C HIS A 1007 -2.68 -15.19 -17.24
N SER A 1008 -3.38 -16.23 -17.70
CA SER A 1008 -3.20 -17.61 -17.22
C SER A 1008 -2.02 -18.34 -17.90
N PHE A 1009 -1.58 -19.45 -17.30
CA PHE A 1009 -0.60 -20.34 -17.92
C PHE A 1009 -1.04 -20.87 -19.30
N LEU A 1010 -2.34 -21.09 -19.50
CA LEU A 1010 -2.90 -21.48 -20.80
C LEU A 1010 -2.59 -20.42 -21.86
N THR A 1011 -2.85 -19.16 -21.55
CA THR A 1011 -2.59 -18.01 -22.44
C THR A 1011 -1.10 -17.87 -22.75
N LEU A 1012 -0.22 -18.06 -21.76
CA LEU A 1012 1.22 -18.06 -21.97
C LEU A 1012 1.63 -19.18 -22.93
N LEU A 1013 1.17 -20.41 -22.69
CA LEU A 1013 1.55 -21.57 -23.49
C LEU A 1013 1.08 -21.44 -24.94
N ASP A 1014 -0.13 -20.90 -25.15
CA ASP A 1014 -0.69 -20.64 -26.47
C ASP A 1014 0.14 -19.60 -27.23
N LYS A 1015 0.38 -18.42 -26.66
CA LYS A 1015 1.19 -17.37 -27.30
C LYS A 1015 2.63 -17.80 -27.59
N VAL A 1016 3.26 -18.55 -26.67
CA VAL A 1016 4.63 -19.08 -26.89
C VAL A 1016 4.64 -20.08 -28.04
N SER A 1017 3.58 -20.88 -28.19
CA SER A 1017 3.46 -21.85 -29.28
C SER A 1017 3.29 -21.23 -30.66
N GLU A 1018 2.86 -19.97 -30.74
CA GLU A 1018 2.66 -19.25 -32.01
C GLU A 1018 3.93 -18.59 -32.56
N ILE A 1019 4.98 -18.41 -31.75
CA ILE A 1019 6.21 -17.72 -32.16
C ILE A 1019 6.95 -18.49 -33.24
N ASP A 1020 7.21 -19.78 -33.01
CA ASP A 1020 7.91 -20.65 -33.96
C ASP A 1020 7.30 -22.07 -33.94
N PRO A 1021 6.69 -22.52 -35.06
CA PRO A 1021 6.14 -23.87 -35.17
C PRO A 1021 7.22 -24.97 -35.24
N GLU A 1022 8.49 -24.64 -35.53
CA GLU A 1022 9.59 -25.62 -35.57
C GLU A 1022 10.32 -25.78 -34.20
N MET A 1023 10.00 -24.94 -33.21
CA MET A 1023 10.63 -24.95 -31.89
C MET A 1023 9.85 -25.83 -30.89
N ARG A 1024 10.51 -26.82 -30.27
CA ARG A 1024 9.91 -27.66 -29.23
C ARG A 1024 9.77 -26.91 -27.90
N ILE A 1025 8.56 -26.93 -27.34
CA ILE A 1025 8.29 -26.32 -26.03
C ILE A 1025 8.10 -27.42 -24.99
N ARG A 1026 8.87 -27.32 -23.91
CA ARG A 1026 8.78 -28.16 -22.71
C ARG A 1026 8.54 -27.29 -21.50
N PHE A 1027 7.89 -27.82 -20.47
CA PHE A 1027 7.80 -27.20 -19.16
C PHE A 1027 8.07 -28.23 -18.07
N THR A 1028 8.51 -27.78 -16.90
CA THR A 1028 8.92 -28.65 -15.78
C THR A 1028 8.19 -28.29 -14.49
N SER A 1029 8.09 -29.25 -13.56
CA SER A 1029 7.55 -29.04 -12.21
C SER A 1029 6.10 -28.49 -12.12
N PRO A 1030 5.14 -28.95 -12.93
CA PRO A 1030 3.75 -28.54 -12.73
C PRO A 1030 3.15 -29.24 -11.50
N HIS A 1031 2.28 -28.56 -10.76
CA HIS A 1031 1.59 -29.16 -9.62
C HIS A 1031 0.28 -29.84 -10.07
N PRO A 1032 -0.05 -31.07 -9.60
CA PRO A 1032 -1.25 -31.80 -10.05
C PRO A 1032 -2.58 -31.07 -9.85
N LYS A 1033 -2.66 -30.20 -8.83
CA LYS A 1033 -3.84 -29.38 -8.51
C LYS A 1033 -4.24 -28.40 -9.63
N ASP A 1034 -3.27 -27.92 -10.41
CA ASP A 1034 -3.40 -26.79 -11.34
C ASP A 1034 -3.44 -27.29 -12.81
N PHE A 1035 -4.03 -28.45 -13.09
CA PHE A 1035 -4.19 -28.97 -14.46
C PHE A 1035 -5.65 -28.83 -14.93
N PRO A 1036 -6.04 -27.69 -15.51
CA PRO A 1036 -7.33 -27.56 -16.16
C PRO A 1036 -7.37 -28.38 -17.46
N ILE A 1037 -8.57 -28.75 -17.89
CA ILE A 1037 -8.77 -29.61 -19.06
C ILE A 1037 -8.31 -28.91 -20.36
N GLU A 1038 -8.41 -27.59 -20.39
CA GLU A 1038 -8.05 -26.71 -21.51
C GLU A 1038 -6.55 -26.82 -21.85
N VAL A 1039 -5.68 -26.93 -20.84
CA VAL A 1039 -4.23 -27.10 -21.07
C VAL A 1039 -3.94 -28.46 -21.73
N ILE A 1040 -4.67 -29.51 -21.35
CA ILE A 1040 -4.51 -30.84 -21.95
C ILE A 1040 -5.01 -30.85 -23.39
N GLN A 1041 -6.11 -30.13 -23.68
CA GLN A 1041 -6.61 -29.93 -25.04
C GLN A 1041 -5.60 -29.17 -25.91
N LEU A 1042 -5.00 -28.09 -25.39
CA LEU A 1042 -3.97 -27.33 -26.10
C LEU A 1042 -2.74 -28.18 -26.45
N ILE A 1043 -2.28 -29.04 -25.53
CA ILE A 1043 -1.17 -30.00 -25.77
C ILE A 1043 -1.54 -31.02 -26.87
N LYS A 1044 -2.83 -31.34 -27.02
CA LYS A 1044 -3.30 -32.24 -28.08
C LYS A 1044 -3.34 -31.52 -29.44
N GLU A 1045 -3.77 -30.27 -29.47
CA GLU A 1045 -3.94 -29.45 -30.68
C GLU A 1045 -2.62 -28.97 -31.27
N ARG A 1046 -1.65 -28.59 -30.42
CA ARG A 1046 -0.36 -28.02 -30.84
C ARG A 1046 0.73 -29.10 -30.86
N SER A 1047 1.39 -29.28 -32.00
CA SER A 1047 2.40 -30.33 -32.19
C SER A 1047 3.82 -29.96 -31.77
N ASN A 1048 4.09 -28.67 -31.59
CA ASN A 1048 5.34 -28.15 -31.05
C ASN A 1048 5.48 -28.34 -29.53
N ILE A 1049 4.39 -28.64 -28.81
CA ILE A 1049 4.41 -28.91 -27.38
C ILE A 1049 4.74 -30.39 -27.12
N CYS A 1050 5.79 -30.65 -26.32
CA CYS A 1050 6.21 -32.01 -26.02
C CYS A 1050 5.15 -32.81 -25.22
N LYS A 1051 4.90 -34.06 -25.62
CA LYS A 1051 3.94 -34.98 -24.97
C LYS A 1051 4.51 -35.66 -23.73
N GLN A 1052 5.24 -34.90 -22.92
CA GLN A 1052 5.80 -35.36 -21.65
C GLN A 1052 5.28 -34.47 -20.53
N ILE A 1053 4.58 -35.07 -19.57
CA ILE A 1053 4.05 -34.36 -18.39
C ILE A 1053 4.72 -34.89 -17.14
N HIS A 1054 5.30 -33.99 -16.35
CA HIS A 1054 5.83 -34.30 -15.03
C HIS A 1054 4.78 -34.09 -13.96
N LEU A 1055 4.24 -35.14 -13.36
CA LEU A 1055 3.14 -35.07 -12.40
C LEU A 1055 3.58 -35.62 -11.03
N PRO A 1056 4.09 -34.77 -10.10
CA PRO A 1056 4.68 -35.22 -8.85
C PRO A 1056 3.64 -35.77 -7.86
N ALA A 1057 3.68 -37.09 -7.62
CA ALA A 1057 2.81 -37.79 -6.67
C ALA A 1057 3.37 -37.77 -5.23
N GLN A 1058 4.69 -37.83 -5.06
CA GLN A 1058 5.45 -37.86 -3.81
C GLN A 1058 5.26 -39.12 -2.95
N SER A 1059 4.04 -39.61 -2.78
CA SER A 1059 3.71 -40.87 -2.10
C SER A 1059 2.39 -41.44 -2.63
N GLY A 1060 2.21 -42.76 -2.56
CA GLY A 1060 0.96 -43.43 -2.90
C GLY A 1060 -0.04 -43.56 -1.76
N SER A 1061 0.33 -43.17 -0.53
CA SER A 1061 -0.54 -43.34 0.64
C SER A 1061 -1.26 -42.04 1.04
N ASN A 1062 -2.58 -42.12 1.25
CA ASN A 1062 -3.42 -40.99 1.67
C ASN A 1062 -2.99 -40.40 3.03
N ALA A 1063 -2.54 -41.24 3.97
CA ALA A 1063 -2.06 -40.80 5.27
C ALA A 1063 -0.74 -39.99 5.15
N VAL A 1064 0.17 -40.47 4.31
CA VAL A 1064 1.46 -39.80 4.06
C VAL A 1064 1.26 -38.51 3.27
N LEU A 1065 0.36 -38.47 2.28
CA LEU A 1065 0.03 -37.25 1.54
C LEU A 1065 -0.55 -36.15 2.46
N LYS A 1066 -1.42 -36.52 3.41
CA LYS A 1066 -1.99 -35.60 4.39
C LYS A 1066 -0.93 -35.02 5.33
N THR A 1067 0.00 -35.85 5.81
CA THR A 1067 1.12 -35.41 6.68
C THR A 1067 2.12 -34.54 5.92
N MET A 1068 2.39 -34.85 4.65
CA MET A 1068 3.17 -34.01 3.73
C MET A 1068 2.52 -32.66 3.41
N GLY A 1069 1.24 -32.48 3.75
CA GLY A 1069 0.49 -31.26 3.50
C GLY A 1069 -0.01 -31.12 2.06
N ARG A 1070 -0.16 -32.24 1.33
CA ARG A 1070 -0.76 -32.28 -0.01
C ARG A 1070 -2.29 -32.33 0.13
N GLY A 1071 -2.99 -31.53 -0.67
CA GLY A 1071 -4.45 -31.39 -0.61
C GLY A 1071 -5.21 -32.31 -1.56
N TYR A 1072 -4.72 -33.52 -1.82
CA TYR A 1072 -5.35 -34.48 -2.73
C TYR A 1072 -5.17 -35.92 -2.24
N SER A 1073 -6.03 -36.81 -2.73
CA SER A 1073 -6.01 -38.25 -2.47
C SER A 1073 -5.37 -39.03 -3.62
N ARG A 1074 -4.99 -40.27 -3.33
CA ARG A 1074 -4.52 -41.26 -4.31
C ARG A 1074 -5.53 -41.49 -5.42
N GLU A 1075 -6.82 -41.57 -5.07
CA GLU A 1075 -7.92 -41.81 -6.01
C GLU A 1075 -8.08 -40.65 -6.98
N SER A 1076 -8.08 -39.40 -6.47
CA SER A 1076 -8.15 -38.20 -7.31
C SER A 1076 -6.95 -38.05 -8.24
N TYR A 1077 -5.75 -38.46 -7.78
CA TYR A 1077 -4.56 -38.49 -8.62
C TYR A 1077 -4.69 -39.53 -9.75
N LEU A 1078 -5.17 -40.74 -9.46
CA LEU A 1078 -5.40 -41.78 -10.46
C LEU A 1078 -6.46 -41.36 -11.48
N GLU A 1079 -7.51 -40.68 -11.05
CA GLU A 1079 -8.55 -40.17 -11.94
C GLU A 1079 -7.98 -39.13 -12.92
N LEU A 1080 -7.14 -38.21 -12.44
CA LEU A 1080 -6.44 -37.25 -13.30
C LEU A 1080 -5.54 -37.95 -14.32
N VAL A 1081 -4.77 -38.96 -13.89
CA VAL A 1081 -3.92 -39.77 -14.78
C VAL A 1081 -4.74 -40.48 -15.85
N ASN A 1082 -5.86 -41.10 -15.48
CA ASN A 1082 -6.74 -41.80 -16.42
C ASN A 1082 -7.34 -40.82 -17.44
N ARG A 1083 -7.77 -39.63 -17.00
CA ARG A 1083 -8.25 -38.57 -17.90
C ARG A 1083 -7.18 -38.11 -18.88
N ILE A 1084 -5.93 -37.93 -18.43
CA ILE A 1084 -4.81 -37.55 -19.30
C ILE A 1084 -4.54 -38.64 -20.35
N LYS A 1085 -4.47 -39.91 -19.93
CA LYS A 1085 -4.24 -41.05 -20.84
C LYS A 1085 -5.37 -41.23 -21.87
N ASN A 1086 -6.63 -40.99 -21.48
CA ASN A 1086 -7.77 -41.08 -22.37
C ASN A 1086 -7.75 -39.99 -23.46
N LEU A 1087 -7.32 -38.77 -23.10
CA LEU A 1087 -7.24 -37.66 -24.06
C LEU A 1087 -6.02 -37.75 -24.99
N ILE A 1088 -4.90 -38.26 -24.49
CA ILE A 1088 -3.64 -38.41 -25.22
C ILE A 1088 -3.08 -39.83 -25.01
N PRO A 1089 -3.30 -40.76 -25.96
CA PRO A 1089 -2.94 -42.17 -25.78
C PRO A 1089 -1.42 -42.45 -25.75
N ASN A 1090 -0.60 -41.60 -26.37
CA ASN A 1090 0.87 -41.77 -26.45
C ASN A 1090 1.64 -40.81 -25.51
N ILE A 1091 1.14 -40.57 -24.30
CA ILE A 1091 1.73 -39.61 -23.36
C ILE A 1091 2.76 -40.24 -22.41
N SER A 1092 3.91 -39.58 -22.24
CA SER A 1092 4.93 -39.97 -21.26
C SER A 1092 4.73 -39.25 -19.94
N LEU A 1093 4.43 -39.99 -18.88
CA LEU A 1093 4.30 -39.44 -17.52
C LEU A 1093 5.59 -39.63 -16.74
N THR A 1094 6.01 -38.59 -16.02
CA THR A 1094 7.13 -38.64 -15.08
C THR A 1094 6.69 -38.19 -13.70
N SER A 1095 7.33 -38.67 -12.63
CA SER A 1095 6.93 -38.32 -11.26
C SER A 1095 8.10 -38.28 -10.28
N ASP A 1096 7.84 -37.77 -9.09
CA ASP A 1096 8.78 -37.69 -7.97
C ASP A 1096 8.21 -38.48 -6.79
N PHE A 1097 9.05 -39.29 -6.13
CA PHE A 1097 8.70 -40.06 -4.93
C PHE A 1097 9.71 -39.80 -3.81
N ILE A 1098 9.21 -39.68 -2.59
CA ILE A 1098 10.00 -39.55 -1.37
C ILE A 1098 9.86 -40.84 -0.57
N ALA A 1099 10.96 -41.55 -0.34
CA ALA A 1099 10.98 -42.78 0.43
C ALA A 1099 11.28 -42.49 1.91
N GLY A 1100 10.46 -43.02 2.82
CA GLY A 1100 10.73 -42.96 4.26
C GLY A 1100 10.37 -41.64 4.92
N PHE A 1101 9.24 -41.04 4.55
CA PHE A 1101 8.74 -39.83 5.23
C PHE A 1101 8.34 -40.11 6.68
N CYS A 1102 8.35 -39.10 7.55
CA CYS A 1102 8.04 -39.26 8.96
C CYS A 1102 6.67 -39.92 9.18
N GLY A 1103 6.63 -41.03 9.94
CA GLY A 1103 5.40 -41.79 10.21
C GLY A 1103 4.96 -42.75 9.10
N GLU A 1104 5.79 -42.98 8.08
CA GLU A 1104 5.47 -43.93 6.99
C GLU A 1104 5.59 -45.40 7.44
N THR A 1105 4.45 -46.10 7.50
CA THR A 1105 4.38 -47.54 7.79
C THR A 1105 4.69 -48.40 6.56
N GLU A 1106 4.94 -49.69 6.76
CA GLU A 1106 5.20 -50.62 5.65
C GLU A 1106 4.00 -50.77 4.72
N HIS A 1107 2.78 -50.66 5.25
CA HIS A 1107 1.56 -50.65 4.45
C HIS A 1107 1.51 -49.44 3.50
N CYS A 1108 1.87 -48.24 4.00
CA CYS A 1108 1.95 -47.02 3.18
C CYS A 1108 2.97 -47.14 2.03
N HIS A 1109 4.09 -47.84 2.29
CA HIS A 1109 5.12 -48.10 1.28
C HIS A 1109 4.62 -49.05 0.19
N GLN A 1110 3.88 -50.11 0.56
CA GLN A 1110 3.23 -51.00 -0.40
C GLN A 1110 2.21 -50.28 -1.30
N GLU A 1111 1.44 -49.34 -0.77
CA GLU A 1111 0.53 -48.50 -1.57
C GLU A 1111 1.28 -47.65 -2.61
N SER A 1112 2.49 -47.18 -2.27
CA SER A 1112 3.36 -46.43 -3.18
C SER A 1112 3.91 -47.31 -4.31
N LEU A 1113 4.28 -48.56 -4.01
CA LEU A 1113 4.69 -49.54 -5.03
C LEU A 1113 3.54 -49.90 -5.98
N ASP A 1114 2.33 -50.08 -5.45
CA ASP A 1114 1.13 -50.35 -6.26
C ASP A 1114 0.77 -49.18 -7.18
N LEU A 1115 0.91 -47.93 -6.71
CA LEU A 1115 0.71 -46.75 -7.56
C LEU A 1115 1.66 -46.73 -8.77
N ILE A 1116 2.95 -46.99 -8.56
CA ILE A 1116 3.95 -47.02 -9.64
C ILE A 1116 3.61 -48.11 -10.68
N ARG A 1117 3.19 -49.29 -10.22
CA ARG A 1117 2.81 -50.40 -11.11
C ARG A 1117 1.59 -50.10 -11.97
N ARG A 1118 0.59 -49.38 -11.43
CA ARG A 1118 -0.64 -49.02 -12.15
C ARG A 1118 -0.43 -47.88 -13.16
N VAL A 1119 0.33 -46.86 -12.79
CA VAL A 1119 0.49 -45.67 -13.63
C VAL A 1119 1.50 -45.89 -14.76
N LEU A 1120 2.52 -46.74 -14.57
CA LEU A 1120 3.60 -47.00 -15.53
C LEU A 1120 4.28 -45.71 -15.99
N TYR A 1121 5.06 -45.11 -15.09
CA TYR A 1121 5.82 -43.90 -15.38
C TYR A 1121 7.02 -44.19 -16.30
N SER A 1122 7.28 -43.28 -17.24
CA SER A 1122 8.47 -43.32 -18.11
C SER A 1122 9.74 -42.97 -17.34
N PHE A 1123 9.66 -42.00 -16.42
CA PHE A 1123 10.77 -41.64 -15.55
C PHE A 1123 10.31 -41.23 -14.15
N CYS A 1124 10.92 -41.76 -13.10
CA CYS A 1124 10.65 -41.36 -11.71
C CYS A 1124 11.93 -40.92 -10.98
N TYR A 1125 11.86 -39.78 -10.31
CA TYR A 1125 12.89 -39.36 -9.37
C TYR A 1125 12.53 -39.86 -7.98
N VAL A 1126 13.24 -40.87 -7.49
CA VAL A 1126 13.06 -41.39 -6.14
C VAL A 1126 14.17 -40.84 -5.26
N TYR A 1127 13.82 -40.23 -4.13
CA TYR A 1127 14.78 -39.71 -3.17
C TYR A 1127 14.48 -40.22 -1.76
N PRO A 1128 15.49 -40.63 -0.97
CA PRO A 1128 15.30 -40.87 0.46
C PRO A 1128 14.97 -39.57 1.18
N TYR A 1129 14.08 -39.62 2.17
CA TYR A 1129 13.69 -38.45 2.95
C TYR A 1129 14.80 -38.00 3.89
N SER A 1130 15.28 -36.76 3.70
CA SER A 1130 16.11 -36.05 4.67
C SER A 1130 15.37 -34.86 5.28
N GLN A 1131 15.41 -34.78 6.61
CA GLN A 1131 14.79 -33.70 7.36
C GLN A 1131 15.58 -32.41 7.14
N ARG A 1132 14.86 -31.29 6.94
CA ARG A 1132 15.47 -29.99 6.68
C ARG A 1132 14.98 -28.95 7.67
N GLU A 1133 15.91 -28.13 8.12
CA GLU A 1133 15.63 -27.07 9.07
C GLU A 1133 14.59 -26.06 8.57
N LYS A 1134 13.90 -25.40 9.51
CA LYS A 1134 12.76 -24.49 9.28
C LYS A 1134 11.50 -25.08 8.64
N THR A 1135 11.55 -26.29 8.09
CA THR A 1135 10.34 -26.96 7.59
C THR A 1135 9.38 -27.28 8.75
N LYS A 1136 8.08 -27.40 8.46
CA LYS A 1136 7.09 -27.79 9.48
C LYS A 1136 7.39 -29.18 10.03
N ALA A 1137 7.91 -30.08 9.18
CA ALA A 1137 8.35 -31.40 9.61
C ALA A 1137 9.44 -31.29 10.68
N TYR A 1138 10.45 -30.43 10.49
CA TYR A 1138 11.51 -30.23 11.49
C TYR A 1138 11.01 -29.66 12.82
N ARG A 1139 10.03 -28.74 12.79
CA ARG A 1139 9.54 -28.09 14.02
C ARG A 1139 8.54 -28.91 14.82
N TYR A 1140 7.73 -29.75 14.14
CA TYR A 1140 6.54 -30.34 14.73
C TYR A 1140 6.43 -31.86 14.55
N ILE A 1141 7.29 -32.49 13.75
CA ILE A 1141 7.20 -33.93 13.45
C ILE A 1141 8.54 -34.60 13.76
N ILE A 1142 8.49 -35.63 14.62
CA ILE A 1142 9.67 -36.43 14.97
C ILE A 1142 9.93 -37.43 13.85
N ASP A 1143 11.19 -37.52 13.39
CA ASP A 1143 11.59 -38.48 12.37
C ASP A 1143 11.81 -39.87 12.99
N ASN A 1144 10.77 -40.72 12.89
CA ASN A 1144 10.74 -42.05 13.49
C ASN A 1144 11.28 -43.16 12.57
N VAL A 1145 11.77 -42.84 11.36
CA VAL A 1145 12.22 -43.84 10.36
C VAL A 1145 13.75 -43.88 10.27
N PRO A 1146 14.42 -45.01 10.60
CA PRO A 1146 15.87 -45.14 10.48
C PRO A 1146 16.38 -45.02 9.04
N ASN A 1147 17.59 -44.46 8.85
CA ASN A 1147 18.20 -44.26 7.53
C ASN A 1147 18.39 -45.56 6.73
N GLU A 1148 18.65 -46.69 7.39
CA GLU A 1148 18.75 -48.01 6.74
C GLU A 1148 17.44 -48.41 6.06
N VAL A 1149 16.30 -48.17 6.72
CA VAL A 1149 14.96 -48.45 6.18
C VAL A 1149 14.67 -47.51 5.00
N LYS A 1150 15.05 -46.23 5.09
CA LYS A 1150 14.88 -45.27 3.99
C LYS A 1150 15.64 -45.70 2.73
N ASN A 1151 16.88 -46.16 2.90
CA ASN A 1151 17.71 -46.65 1.80
C ASN A 1151 17.16 -47.94 1.18
N ARG A 1152 16.69 -48.89 2.00
CA ARG A 1152 16.01 -50.11 1.52
C ARG A 1152 14.78 -49.77 0.68
N ARG A 1153 13.89 -48.92 1.19
CA ARG A 1153 12.67 -48.48 0.48
C ARG A 1153 12.97 -47.71 -0.80
N HIS A 1154 14.00 -46.87 -0.79
CA HIS A 1154 14.47 -46.17 -1.99
C HIS A 1154 14.89 -47.15 -3.10
N GLN A 1155 15.66 -48.20 -2.75
CA GLN A 1155 16.09 -49.22 -3.70
C GLN A 1155 14.90 -50.02 -4.26
N GLU A 1156 13.96 -50.41 -3.42
CA GLU A 1156 12.74 -51.14 -3.84
C GLU A 1156 11.88 -50.31 -4.81
N LEU A 1157 11.62 -49.04 -4.50
CA LEU A 1157 10.90 -48.13 -5.40
C LEU A 1157 11.65 -47.93 -6.73
N ALA A 1158 12.98 -47.81 -6.68
CA ALA A 1158 13.81 -47.66 -7.87
C ALA A 1158 13.77 -48.93 -8.74
N GLN A 1159 13.73 -50.13 -8.15
CA GLN A 1159 13.62 -51.40 -8.88
C GLN A 1159 12.27 -51.53 -9.57
N VAL A 1160 11.16 -51.34 -8.84
CA VAL A 1160 9.81 -51.41 -9.42
C VAL A 1160 9.60 -50.36 -10.51
N PHE A 1161 10.20 -49.18 -10.36
CA PHE A 1161 10.22 -48.17 -11.41
C PHE A 1161 10.96 -48.67 -12.67
N ARG A 1162 12.16 -49.27 -12.53
CA ARG A 1162 12.91 -49.78 -13.71
C ARG A 1162 12.13 -50.85 -14.47
N GLU A 1163 11.43 -51.73 -13.75
CA GLU A 1163 10.53 -52.73 -14.34
C GLU A 1163 9.36 -52.08 -15.09
N GLY A 1164 8.73 -51.06 -14.50
CA GLY A 1164 7.65 -50.30 -15.14
C GLY A 1164 8.10 -49.51 -16.38
N ALA A 1165 9.26 -48.88 -16.31
CA ALA A 1165 9.85 -48.14 -17.42
C ALA A 1165 10.26 -49.06 -18.58
N LEU A 1166 10.78 -50.26 -18.28
CA LEU A 1166 11.08 -51.26 -19.30
C LEU A 1166 9.81 -51.69 -20.04
N LYS A 1167 8.75 -52.05 -19.31
CA LYS A 1167 7.44 -52.40 -19.90
C LYS A 1167 6.87 -51.28 -20.78
N PHE A 1168 7.00 -50.03 -20.34
CA PHE A 1168 6.57 -48.89 -21.15
C PHE A 1168 7.42 -48.76 -22.43
N ASN A 1169 8.74 -48.86 -22.32
CA ASN A 1169 9.64 -48.74 -23.48
C ASN A 1169 9.47 -49.89 -24.48
N GLU A 1170 9.12 -51.10 -24.02
CA GLU A 1170 8.77 -52.24 -24.89
C GLU A 1170 7.57 -51.92 -25.79
N THR A 1171 6.56 -51.18 -25.30
CA THR A 1171 5.42 -50.75 -26.13
C THR A 1171 5.82 -49.79 -27.26
N LEU A 1172 6.97 -49.11 -27.13
CA LEU A 1172 7.47 -48.18 -28.13
C LEU A 1172 8.30 -48.86 -29.23
N VAL A 1173 8.68 -50.14 -29.04
CA VAL A 1173 9.46 -50.91 -30.03
C VAL A 1173 8.63 -51.11 -31.30
N GLY A 1174 9.23 -50.82 -32.46
CA GLY A 1174 8.54 -50.85 -33.76
C GLY A 1174 7.81 -49.56 -34.15
N SER A 1175 7.60 -48.62 -33.21
CA SER A 1175 6.97 -47.33 -33.50
C SER A 1175 7.93 -46.34 -34.21
N LYS A 1176 7.36 -45.43 -35.02
CA LYS A 1176 8.07 -44.32 -35.65
C LYS A 1176 8.03 -43.10 -34.73
N GLN A 1177 9.19 -42.58 -34.34
CA GLN A 1177 9.33 -41.42 -33.44
C GLN A 1177 10.19 -40.33 -34.07
N LEU A 1178 9.96 -39.07 -33.67
CA LEU A 1178 10.77 -37.93 -34.06
C LEU A 1178 11.82 -37.64 -32.98
N VAL A 1179 13.09 -37.64 -33.37
CA VAL A 1179 14.22 -37.43 -32.46
C VAL A 1179 14.93 -36.13 -32.83
N LEU A 1180 15.15 -35.27 -31.82
CA LEU A 1180 16.04 -34.12 -31.94
C LEU A 1180 17.42 -34.56 -31.47
N ILE A 1181 18.42 -34.46 -32.35
CA ILE A 1181 19.81 -34.81 -32.04
C ILE A 1181 20.47 -33.68 -31.26
N GLU A 1182 21.08 -33.97 -30.11
CA GLU A 1182 21.73 -32.96 -29.27
C GLU A 1182 23.25 -33.14 -29.19
N GLU A 1183 23.73 -34.36 -28.94
CA GLU A 1183 25.14 -34.61 -28.61
C GLU A 1183 25.65 -35.90 -29.26
N THR A 1184 26.97 -36.03 -29.34
CA THR A 1184 27.63 -37.32 -29.61
C THR A 1184 27.57 -38.21 -28.36
N SER A 1185 27.41 -39.53 -28.55
CA SER A 1185 27.33 -40.46 -27.42
C SER A 1185 28.66 -40.50 -26.64
N LYS A 1186 28.59 -40.40 -25.31
CA LYS A 1186 29.77 -40.47 -24.42
C LYS A 1186 30.53 -41.80 -24.48
N ARG A 1187 29.91 -42.87 -25.00
CA ARG A 1187 30.51 -44.21 -25.07
C ARG A 1187 31.12 -44.54 -26.43
N SER A 1188 30.79 -43.79 -27.50
CA SER A 1188 31.21 -44.10 -28.87
C SER A 1188 31.05 -42.88 -29.78
N SER A 1189 32.08 -42.52 -30.54
CA SER A 1189 32.08 -41.42 -31.51
C SER A 1189 31.20 -41.68 -32.75
N GLU A 1190 30.83 -42.93 -33.01
CA GLU A 1190 30.02 -43.37 -34.17
C GLU A 1190 28.50 -43.27 -33.96
N HIS A 1191 28.05 -43.00 -32.74
CA HIS A 1191 26.64 -42.86 -32.40
C HIS A 1191 26.31 -41.46 -31.87
N LEU A 1192 25.16 -40.95 -32.29
CA LEU A 1192 24.58 -39.70 -31.82
C LEU A 1192 23.46 -39.98 -30.81
N ARG A 1193 23.27 -39.05 -29.89
CA ARG A 1193 22.25 -39.07 -28.86
C ARG A 1193 21.22 -37.98 -29.15
N GLY A 1194 19.95 -38.36 -29.09
CA GLY A 1194 18.85 -37.42 -29.19
C GLY A 1194 17.67 -37.77 -28.31
N TRP A 1195 16.69 -36.88 -28.29
CA TRP A 1195 15.49 -37.01 -27.45
C TRP A 1195 14.21 -37.07 -28.28
N THR A 1196 13.33 -37.99 -27.87
CA THR A 1196 11.95 -38.07 -28.36
C THR A 1196 11.06 -37.01 -27.74
N ASP A 1197 9.89 -36.77 -28.34
CA ASP A 1197 8.83 -35.91 -27.77
C ASP A 1197 8.41 -36.36 -26.35
N GLY A 1198 8.49 -37.66 -26.07
CA GLY A 1198 8.21 -38.26 -24.76
C GLY A 1198 9.34 -38.15 -23.75
N GLY A 1199 10.48 -37.55 -24.12
CA GLY A 1199 11.62 -37.33 -23.23
C GLY A 1199 12.49 -38.56 -22.96
N VAL A 1200 12.40 -39.60 -23.81
CA VAL A 1200 13.26 -40.78 -23.73
C VAL A 1200 14.48 -40.59 -24.63
N ASN A 1201 15.65 -40.99 -24.11
CA ASN A 1201 16.91 -40.96 -24.84
C ASN A 1201 16.93 -42.00 -25.96
N VAL A 1202 17.30 -41.58 -27.17
CA VAL A 1202 17.48 -42.47 -28.32
C VAL A 1202 18.91 -42.36 -28.84
N ILE A 1203 19.52 -43.51 -29.08
CA ILE A 1203 20.83 -43.64 -29.69
C ILE A 1203 20.64 -43.99 -31.17
N VAL A 1204 21.23 -43.18 -32.05
CA VAL A 1204 21.16 -43.34 -33.50
C VAL A 1204 22.58 -43.38 -34.10
N PRO A 1205 22.80 -44.12 -35.19
CA PRO A 1205 24.09 -44.09 -35.90
C PRO A 1205 24.32 -42.70 -36.53
N LYS A 1206 25.58 -42.24 -36.53
CA LYS A 1206 25.98 -40.91 -37.04
C LYS A 1206 25.77 -40.74 -38.55
N TYR A 1207 25.81 -41.84 -39.29
CA TYR A 1207 25.66 -41.86 -40.73
C TYR A 1207 24.35 -42.51 -41.14
N HIS A 1208 23.64 -41.88 -42.07
CA HIS A 1208 22.41 -42.40 -42.67
C HIS A 1208 22.64 -42.67 -44.16
N TYR A 1209 22.28 -43.86 -44.62
CA TYR A 1209 22.42 -44.27 -46.02
C TYR A 1209 21.07 -44.10 -46.73
N VAL A 1210 21.02 -43.21 -47.74
CA VAL A 1210 19.91 -43.10 -48.68
C VAL A 1210 20.43 -43.57 -50.04
N GLY A 1211 20.09 -44.79 -50.43
CA GLY A 1211 20.67 -45.43 -51.62
C GLY A 1211 22.20 -45.57 -51.50
N SER A 1212 22.95 -45.03 -52.47
CA SER A 1212 24.42 -45.00 -52.53
C SER A 1212 25.06 -43.75 -51.91
N SER A 1213 24.28 -42.84 -51.31
CA SER A 1213 24.76 -41.59 -50.73
C SER A 1213 24.78 -41.61 -49.19
N MET A 1214 25.90 -41.15 -48.60
CA MET A 1214 26.16 -41.13 -47.16
C MET A 1214 25.92 -39.73 -46.60
N ILE A 1215 24.88 -39.57 -45.77
CA ILE A 1215 24.52 -38.30 -45.13
C ILE A 1215 25.00 -38.32 -43.68
N GLU A 1216 25.81 -37.33 -43.29
CA GLU A 1216 26.25 -37.12 -41.90
C GLU A 1216 25.19 -36.32 -41.14
N LEU A 1217 24.68 -36.88 -40.05
CA LEU A 1217 23.71 -36.22 -39.18
C LEU A 1217 24.41 -35.24 -38.24
N LYS A 1218 23.88 -34.01 -38.10
CA LYS A 1218 24.46 -32.99 -37.23
C LYS A 1218 23.62 -32.77 -35.97
N PRO A 1219 24.24 -32.38 -34.84
CA PRO A 1219 23.52 -31.86 -33.68
C PRO A 1219 22.60 -30.70 -34.07
N GLY A 1220 21.32 -30.81 -33.72
CA GLY A 1220 20.25 -29.90 -34.09
C GLY A 1220 19.33 -30.42 -35.20
N ASP A 1221 19.60 -31.55 -35.84
CA ASP A 1221 18.69 -32.10 -36.86
C ASP A 1221 17.52 -32.87 -36.24
N TYR A 1222 16.35 -32.73 -36.87
CA TYR A 1222 15.17 -33.53 -36.57
C TYR A 1222 15.18 -34.78 -37.48
N VAL A 1223 15.18 -35.96 -36.86
CA VAL A 1223 15.29 -37.23 -37.57
C VAL A 1223 14.13 -38.14 -37.21
N ALA A 1224 13.43 -38.63 -38.23
CA ALA A 1224 12.44 -39.67 -38.07
C ALA A 1224 13.16 -41.02 -37.91
N VAL A 1225 12.86 -41.74 -36.84
CA VAL A 1225 13.52 -43.01 -36.52
C VAL A 1225 12.50 -44.11 -36.24
N LYS A 1226 12.89 -45.37 -36.52
CA LYS A 1226 12.15 -46.56 -36.08
C LYS A 1226 12.90 -47.21 -34.93
N ILE A 1227 12.21 -47.39 -33.80
CA ILE A 1227 12.80 -48.02 -32.60
C ILE A 1227 12.96 -49.52 -32.84
N LEU A 1228 14.17 -50.03 -32.60
CA LEU A 1228 14.53 -51.45 -32.81
C LEU A 1228 14.60 -52.21 -31.48
N THR A 1229 15.33 -51.66 -30.51
CA THR A 1229 15.53 -52.28 -29.20
C THR A 1229 15.37 -51.23 -28.12
N CYS A 1230 14.98 -51.69 -26.93
CA CYS A 1230 14.80 -50.82 -25.77
C CYS A 1230 15.56 -51.35 -24.55
N ASN A 1231 15.96 -50.43 -23.70
CA ASN A 1231 16.38 -50.68 -22.32
C ASN A 1231 15.53 -49.78 -21.41
N SER A 1232 15.62 -49.97 -20.09
CA SER A 1232 14.90 -49.19 -19.08
C SER A 1232 15.08 -47.67 -19.18
N GLN A 1233 16.18 -47.17 -19.77
CA GLN A 1233 16.49 -45.73 -19.85
C GLN A 1233 16.81 -45.20 -21.26
N THR A 1234 17.08 -46.09 -22.21
CA THR A 1234 17.57 -45.72 -23.55
C THR A 1234 16.94 -46.61 -24.61
N LEU A 1235 16.63 -46.03 -25.76
CA LEU A 1235 16.15 -46.72 -26.96
C LEU A 1235 17.25 -46.73 -28.02
N GLN A 1236 17.36 -47.80 -28.80
CA GLN A 1236 18.18 -47.81 -30.02
C GLN A 1236 17.24 -47.77 -31.22
N ALA A 1237 17.56 -46.91 -32.18
CA ALA A 1237 16.70 -46.72 -33.33
C ALA A 1237 17.50 -46.63 -34.63
N ARG A 1238 16.87 -47.07 -35.73
CA ARG A 1238 17.36 -46.89 -37.08
C ARG A 1238 16.78 -45.61 -37.67
N THR A 1239 17.64 -44.83 -38.30
CA THR A 1239 17.29 -43.57 -38.99
C THR A 1239 16.51 -43.88 -40.28
N LEU A 1240 15.38 -43.20 -40.50
CA LEU A 1240 14.53 -43.36 -41.68
C LEU A 1240 14.71 -42.20 -42.68
N CYS A 1241 14.64 -40.96 -42.20
CA CYS A 1241 14.81 -39.75 -43.01
C CYS A 1241 15.02 -38.51 -42.12
N LEU A 1242 15.61 -37.45 -42.69
CA LEU A 1242 15.73 -36.13 -42.09
C LEU A 1242 14.44 -35.35 -42.39
N THR A 1243 13.76 -34.82 -41.37
CA THR A 1243 12.40 -34.24 -41.50
C THR A 1243 12.24 -33.00 -40.66
N LYS A 1244 11.41 -32.04 -41.08
CA LYS A 1244 10.94 -30.94 -40.21
C LYS A 1244 9.78 -31.39 -39.32
N LEU A 1245 9.52 -30.64 -38.24
CA LEU A 1245 8.51 -30.98 -37.23
C LEU A 1245 7.09 -31.00 -37.84
N SER A 1246 6.79 -30.04 -38.73
CA SER A 1246 5.53 -29.96 -39.50
C SER A 1246 5.35 -31.08 -40.54
N ASP A 1247 6.45 -31.53 -41.16
CA ASP A 1247 6.42 -32.53 -42.23
C ASP A 1247 6.29 -33.96 -41.70
N PHE A 1248 6.78 -34.21 -40.49
CA PHE A 1248 6.63 -35.50 -39.80
C PHE A 1248 5.17 -35.80 -39.45
N GLU A 1249 4.34 -34.79 -39.18
CA GLU A 1249 2.90 -34.99 -38.94
C GLU A 1249 2.15 -35.42 -40.20
N ARG A 1250 2.51 -34.86 -41.36
CA ARG A 1250 1.99 -35.29 -42.67
C ARG A 1250 2.39 -36.75 -42.97
N LEU A 1251 3.59 -37.16 -42.57
CA LEU A 1251 4.10 -38.54 -42.64
C LEU A 1251 3.42 -39.53 -41.68
N LYS A 1252 2.90 -39.07 -40.53
CA LYS A 1252 2.07 -39.88 -39.62
C LYS A 1252 0.65 -40.07 -40.18
N GLY A 1253 0.08 -39.03 -40.80
CA GLY A 1253 -1.24 -39.07 -41.41
C GLY A 1253 -1.33 -39.95 -42.66
N SER A 1254 -0.27 -40.04 -43.46
CA SER A 1254 -0.23 -40.87 -44.68
C SER A 1254 -0.14 -42.39 -44.41
N THR A 1255 0.10 -42.82 -43.17
CA THR A 1255 0.04 -44.23 -42.75
C THR A 1255 -1.32 -44.66 -42.17
N SER A 1256 -2.35 -43.81 -42.29
CA SER A 1256 -3.73 -44.10 -41.87
C SER A 1256 -4.76 -44.04 -43.02
N LYS A 1257 -4.31 -44.34 -44.25
CA LYS A 1257 -5.18 -44.71 -45.37
C LYS A 1257 -4.81 -46.09 -45.87
#